data_AF-R6UAR7-F1
#
_entry.id   AF-R6UAR7-F1
#
_cell.length_a   1.000
_cell.length_b   1.000
_cell.length_c   1.000
_cell.angle_alpha   90.00
_cell.angle_beta   90.00
_cell.angle_gamma   90.00
#
_symmetry.space_group_name_H-M   'P 1'
#
loop_
_entity.id
_entity.type
_entity.pdbx_description
1 polymer ?
#
loop_
_entity_poly.entity_id
_entity_poly.type
_entity_poly.pdbx_seq_one_letter_code
_entity_poly.pdbx_strand_id
1 'polypeptide(L)'
;MYSYTFDSKTGGIILNSTPTNFSKEPRPVYAAEMDILGFHKHWDYDKQNEVPYMWAESNIYWYRGVQIAKTKGGDLYTAPELIIVDDANETNPYWKQGTKLIPMDIEAMCALNEDLLTVIEDSTVKKIVKEYEKFKDKLDIFHVAFSGGKDSAVLLDLVKKALPKDSFVVIFGDTGMEFPDTYEAVEEAKKQCDKDGIPFYIARSHFEPSDSWKLFGPPARVLRWCCSVHKSTPQTLKMREITGKDDYIGMDFVGVRAHESLARSKYDYENFGKKQRGQYSFNPILEWTSAEIWLYIFLNHLNINATYKKGNSRAGCLFCPMGGGRSDYLQYTCYPEKVSNYINLIKLMNGRNKGDDAALTSYVANGGWNARKNGRDLTIGKVHYWETIKNGKTQIEVTQPKSDWQEWIKTVGKLPFQYEIKEKENGYLISFDASIPKKYPKEIRKFRQVFKKSAYCVGCRVCETNCRNGRIKFVNGKVQITDCIHCGMCHDIDDGCLVYHSLRPSTGEGTMKKASLNSFANHAPKPEWVQGFFDLGNDYWDSDKNTLNKKLQVPMFKKFLRGCGLIDDKGNTTLLFDIVSSSNYGWQNGTTWGLALSNFAYNAQCKWFIMNMDIGIYYNRSHISDMLIAEGVKKDDATSIINAFKRFCKLPLGTVLNFGYVEEKGRKIESLCRTKCIIEDTRVVLYALYKFAEKCNLDKEFRVSYLYDEYVERDGVSPVRIFGLYDEEEMKSILLGLSSAYPEFINATFTNDLQTITLRDKTSYDVLSLFKEGL
;
A
#
# COMPACT_ATOMS: atom_id res chain seq x y z
N MET A 1 30.90 -5.01 11.64
CA MET A 1 29.89 -4.35 12.47
C MET A 1 30.24 -4.60 13.91
N TYR A 2 30.57 -3.55 14.63
CA TYR A 2 31.02 -3.65 16.00
C TYR A 2 29.89 -3.31 16.97
N SER A 3 29.85 -3.99 18.11
CA SER A 3 29.08 -3.49 19.25
C SER A 3 29.76 -2.24 19.83
N TYR A 4 29.09 -1.51 20.71
CA TYR A 4 29.69 -0.33 21.36
C TYR A 4 29.32 -0.26 22.84
N THR A 5 30.13 0.47 23.60
CA THR A 5 29.93 0.77 25.02
C THR A 5 29.95 2.28 25.22
N PHE A 6 29.11 2.79 26.12
CA PHE A 6 29.17 4.19 26.56
C PHE A 6 30.31 4.37 27.55
N ASP A 7 31.29 5.20 27.23
CA ASP A 7 32.50 5.36 28.02
C ASP A 7 32.37 6.48 29.06
N SER A 8 32.79 6.22 30.30
CA SER A 8 32.68 7.17 31.39
C SER A 8 33.77 8.25 31.36
N LYS A 9 34.94 7.94 30.80
CA LYS A 9 36.09 8.86 30.75
C LYS A 9 35.91 9.95 29.70
N THR A 10 35.68 9.54 28.46
CA THR A 10 35.46 10.46 27.33
C THR A 10 34.04 11.02 27.33
N GLY A 11 33.05 10.30 27.89
CA GLY A 11 31.63 10.61 27.72
C GLY A 11 31.07 10.18 26.36
N GLY A 12 31.91 9.57 25.52
CA GLY A 12 31.62 9.11 24.18
C GLY A 12 31.16 7.66 24.08
N ILE A 13 31.32 7.09 22.89
CA ILE A 13 31.15 5.66 22.64
C ILE A 13 32.48 5.02 22.19
N ILE A 14 32.70 3.77 22.59
CA ILE A 14 33.85 2.96 22.16
C ILE A 14 33.32 1.72 21.44
N LEU A 15 33.82 1.45 20.24
CA LEU A 15 33.54 0.23 19.49
C LEU A 15 34.26 -0.95 20.15
N ASN A 16 33.54 -2.05 20.37
CA ASN A 16 34.09 -3.28 20.90
C ASN A 16 34.42 -4.24 19.76
N SER A 17 35.43 -5.09 19.91
CA SER A 17 35.80 -6.10 18.90
C SER A 17 34.73 -7.17 18.65
N THR A 18 33.72 -7.29 19.51
CA THR A 18 32.62 -8.24 19.37
C THR A 18 31.55 -7.75 18.37
N PRO A 19 31.05 -8.63 17.50
CA PRO A 19 29.99 -8.25 16.57
C PRO A 19 28.67 -8.03 17.29
N THR A 20 27.84 -7.14 16.75
CA THR A 20 26.42 -7.02 17.13
C THR A 20 25.53 -7.44 15.97
N ASN A 21 24.37 -8.01 16.29
CA ASN A 21 23.34 -8.35 15.30
C ASN A 21 22.33 -7.20 15.09
N PHE A 22 22.36 -6.18 15.95
CA PHE A 22 21.39 -5.09 15.94
C PHE A 22 22.01 -3.76 16.36
N SER A 23 21.79 -2.71 15.57
CA SER A 23 22.10 -1.33 15.96
C SER A 23 20.88 -0.71 16.62
N LYS A 24 21.08 -0.07 17.77
CA LYS A 24 20.03 0.67 18.47
C LYS A 24 19.98 2.16 18.08
N GLU A 25 20.65 2.50 16.97
CA GLU A 25 20.68 3.82 16.36
C GLU A 25 21.08 4.95 17.35
N PRO A 26 22.27 4.85 18.00
CA PRO A 26 22.73 5.89 18.89
C PRO A 26 23.00 7.19 18.14
N ARG A 27 22.81 8.32 18.81
CA ARG A 27 23.10 9.66 18.28
C ARG A 27 23.61 10.61 19.38
N PRO A 28 24.48 11.57 19.04
CA PRO A 28 24.91 12.61 19.95
C PRO A 28 23.74 13.56 20.30
N VAL A 29 23.80 14.12 21.51
CA VAL A 29 22.81 15.06 22.07
C VAL A 29 23.51 16.36 22.41
N TYR A 30 22.95 17.47 21.92
CA TYR A 30 23.49 18.82 22.07
C TYR A 30 22.56 19.67 22.95
N ALA A 31 23.04 20.84 23.39
CA ALA A 31 22.27 21.72 24.26
C ALA A 31 20.91 22.12 23.66
N ALA A 32 20.81 22.34 22.34
CA ALA A 32 19.55 22.70 21.71
C ALA A 32 18.45 21.64 21.92
N GLU A 33 18.76 20.35 21.79
CA GLU A 33 17.82 19.29 22.13
C GLU A 33 17.51 19.27 23.63
N MET A 34 18.54 19.39 24.48
CA MET A 34 18.40 19.37 25.93
C MET A 34 17.47 20.49 26.43
N ASP A 35 17.59 21.69 25.85
CA ASP A 35 16.74 22.84 26.12
C ASP A 35 15.27 22.56 25.75
N ILE A 36 15.03 22.04 24.54
CA ILE A 36 13.67 21.70 24.06
C ILE A 36 12.99 20.68 24.97
N LEU A 37 13.76 19.72 25.50
CA LEU A 37 13.24 18.65 26.36
C LEU A 37 13.20 19.01 27.85
N GLY A 38 13.69 20.20 28.24
CA GLY A 38 13.62 20.67 29.62
C GLY A 38 14.70 20.12 30.56
N PHE A 39 15.86 19.69 30.04
CA PHE A 39 16.97 19.21 30.89
C PHE A 39 17.47 20.27 31.87
N HIS A 40 17.36 21.56 31.53
CA HIS A 40 17.77 22.69 32.37
C HIS A 40 17.01 22.76 33.72
N LYS A 41 15.88 22.06 33.84
CA LYS A 41 15.13 21.96 35.11
C LYS A 41 15.82 21.08 36.15
N HIS A 42 16.71 20.19 35.69
CA HIS A 42 17.34 19.16 36.52
C HIS A 42 18.86 19.29 36.57
N TRP A 43 19.48 19.74 35.47
CA TRP A 43 20.94 19.83 35.33
C TRP A 43 21.38 21.21 34.86
N ASP A 44 22.57 21.61 35.31
CA ASP A 44 23.29 22.79 34.77
C ASP A 44 24.21 22.36 33.63
N TYR A 45 24.33 23.17 32.59
CA TYR A 45 25.24 22.93 31.46
C TYR A 45 25.41 24.20 30.64
N ASP A 46 26.58 24.33 30.02
CA ASP A 46 26.84 25.44 29.12
C ASP A 46 25.96 25.29 27.86
N LYS A 47 25.26 26.33 27.43
CA LYS A 47 24.27 26.23 26.33
C LYS A 47 24.88 26.23 24.93
N GLN A 48 26.03 25.56 24.76
CA GLN A 48 26.76 25.49 23.49
C GLN A 48 26.30 24.31 22.62
N ASN A 49 26.48 24.42 21.31
CA ASN A 49 26.06 23.42 20.32
C ASN A 49 27.22 22.93 19.41
N GLU A 50 28.47 23.17 19.80
CA GLU A 50 29.65 22.70 19.07
C GLU A 50 30.03 21.27 19.45
N VAL A 51 29.99 20.96 20.75
CA VAL A 51 30.36 19.64 21.28
C VAL A 51 29.14 19.02 21.97
N PRO A 52 28.78 17.75 21.68
CA PRO A 52 27.66 17.11 22.35
C PRO A 52 27.98 16.78 23.81
N TYR A 53 26.94 16.70 24.64
CA TYR A 53 27.05 16.40 26.07
C TYR A 53 26.95 14.91 26.36
N MET A 54 26.14 14.20 25.57
CA MET A 54 25.72 12.84 25.88
C MET A 54 25.24 12.14 24.62
N TRP A 55 24.81 10.90 24.77
CA TRP A 55 24.24 10.11 23.70
C TRP A 55 22.78 9.76 23.98
N ALA A 56 21.98 9.67 22.93
CA ALA A 56 20.63 9.13 23.00
C ALA A 56 20.55 7.82 22.21
N GLU A 57 19.87 6.84 22.80
CA GLU A 57 19.52 5.57 22.18
C GLU A 57 18.01 5.39 22.29
N SER A 58 17.31 5.45 21.16
CA SER A 58 15.84 5.53 21.14
C SER A 58 15.32 6.70 21.99
N ASN A 59 14.73 6.40 23.15
CA ASN A 59 14.21 7.40 24.10
C ASN A 59 15.02 7.48 25.40
N ILE A 60 16.20 6.87 25.46
CA ILE A 60 17.08 6.80 26.64
C ILE A 60 18.30 7.68 26.43
N TYR A 61 18.71 8.42 27.47
CA TYR A 61 19.86 9.32 27.46
C TYR A 61 20.97 8.77 28.35
N TRP A 62 22.16 8.69 27.78
CA TRP A 62 23.36 8.10 28.36
C TRP A 62 24.43 9.16 28.50
N TYR A 63 24.78 9.48 29.74
CA TYR A 63 25.82 10.45 30.08
C TYR A 63 26.94 9.74 30.83
N ARG A 64 28.16 9.79 30.27
CA ARG A 64 29.37 9.22 30.89
C ARG A 64 29.18 7.78 31.41
N GLY A 65 28.64 6.92 30.54
CA GLY A 65 28.49 5.49 30.80
C GLY A 65 27.20 5.08 31.52
N VAL A 66 26.42 6.01 32.06
CA VAL A 66 25.20 5.70 32.83
C VAL A 66 23.94 6.31 32.21
N GLN A 67 22.79 5.68 32.41
CA GLN A 67 21.49 6.22 32.00
C GLN A 67 21.05 7.29 32.99
N ILE A 68 20.79 8.51 32.52
CA ILE A 68 20.37 9.62 33.40
C ILE A 68 18.91 10.04 33.19
N ALA A 69 18.36 9.81 31.99
CA ALA A 69 17.00 10.20 31.67
C ALA A 69 16.38 9.32 30.58
N LYS A 70 15.04 9.34 30.52
CA LYS A 70 14.25 8.74 29.44
C LYS A 70 13.12 9.70 29.06
N THR A 71 12.78 9.77 27.77
CA THR A 71 11.58 10.51 27.33
C THR A 71 10.39 9.57 27.14
N LYS A 72 9.18 10.00 27.52
CA LYS A 72 7.94 9.25 27.34
C LYS A 72 6.87 10.11 26.67
N GLY A 73 6.14 9.51 25.74
CA GLY A 73 5.03 10.18 25.05
C GLY A 73 5.49 11.32 24.13
N GLY A 74 4.65 12.35 24.04
CA GLY A 74 4.80 13.48 23.14
C GLY A 74 4.09 13.27 21.81
N ASP A 75 3.47 14.35 21.33
CA ASP A 75 2.82 14.45 20.02
C ASP A 75 3.16 15.81 19.39
N LEU A 76 2.49 16.19 18.30
CA LEU A 76 2.75 17.45 17.62
C LEU A 76 2.69 18.71 18.53
N TYR A 77 1.77 18.74 19.50
CA TYR A 77 1.53 19.91 20.37
C TYR A 77 1.92 19.67 21.82
N THR A 78 2.06 18.40 22.23
CA THR A 78 2.42 18.02 23.59
C THR A 78 3.89 17.62 23.66
N ALA A 79 4.66 18.30 24.52
CA ALA A 79 6.05 17.94 24.77
C ALA A 79 6.17 16.51 25.33
N PRO A 80 7.20 15.75 24.95
CA PRO A 80 7.52 14.49 25.62
C PRO A 80 7.90 14.78 27.08
N GLU A 81 7.47 13.89 27.99
CA GLU A 81 7.84 13.97 29.40
C GLU A 81 9.28 13.47 29.58
N LEU A 82 10.10 14.24 30.31
CA LEU A 82 11.44 13.84 30.70
C LEU A 82 11.38 13.13 32.07
N ILE A 83 11.67 11.84 32.07
CA ILE A 83 11.70 10.98 33.25
C ILE A 83 13.15 10.81 33.68
N ILE A 84 13.47 11.26 34.89
CA ILE A 84 14.80 11.09 35.48
C ILE A 84 14.98 9.63 35.90
N VAL A 85 16.13 9.06 35.55
CA VAL A 85 16.50 7.72 36.03
C VAL A 85 17.15 7.90 37.39
N ASP A 86 16.30 7.90 38.42
CA ASP A 86 16.74 7.87 39.81
C ASP A 86 17.34 6.49 40.13
N ASP A 87 18.39 6.49 40.93
CA ASP A 87 19.02 5.29 41.42
C ASP A 87 19.13 5.31 42.93
N ALA A 88 18.17 4.64 43.57
CA ALA A 88 18.13 4.43 45.02
C ALA A 88 19.36 3.69 45.57
N ASN A 89 20.20 3.08 44.70
CA ASN A 89 21.43 2.38 45.09
C ASN A 89 22.73 3.19 44.82
N GLU A 90 22.64 4.48 44.50
CA GLU A 90 23.78 5.40 44.29
C GLU A 90 24.81 5.03 43.19
N THR A 91 24.49 4.14 42.25
CA THR A 91 25.38 3.79 41.12
C THR A 91 25.37 4.83 39.99
N ASN A 92 24.40 5.75 39.96
CA ASN A 92 24.36 6.90 39.06
C ASN A 92 24.78 8.19 39.79
N PRO A 93 26.01 8.71 39.66
CA PRO A 93 26.43 9.91 40.39
C PRO A 93 25.78 11.20 39.89
N TYR A 94 25.03 11.16 38.77
CA TYR A 94 24.53 12.34 38.06
C TYR A 94 23.02 12.56 38.22
N TRP A 95 22.31 11.77 39.04
CA TRP A 95 20.87 11.95 39.25
C TRP A 95 20.52 13.18 40.11
N LYS A 96 21.49 13.69 40.89
CA LYS A 96 21.28 14.82 41.81
C LYS A 96 20.97 16.11 41.04
N GLN A 97 19.89 16.78 41.44
CA GLN A 97 19.48 18.06 40.85
C GLN A 97 20.59 19.12 41.00
N GLY A 98 20.84 19.89 39.94
CA GLY A 98 21.89 20.92 39.91
C GLY A 98 23.28 20.42 39.56
N THR A 99 23.44 19.11 39.27
CA THR A 99 24.72 18.58 38.76
C THR A 99 25.09 19.26 37.44
N LYS A 100 26.32 19.76 37.32
CA LYS A 100 26.84 20.34 36.08
C LYS A 100 27.24 19.24 35.09
N LEU A 101 26.61 19.21 33.93
CA LEU A 101 27.00 18.36 32.81
C LEU A 101 28.07 19.07 31.98
N ILE A 102 29.08 18.31 31.59
CA ILE A 102 30.20 18.79 30.77
C ILE A 102 30.18 18.13 29.39
N PRO A 103 30.65 18.81 28.33
CA PRO A 103 30.74 18.21 27.00
C PRO A 103 31.61 16.94 26.97
N MET A 104 31.40 16.10 25.96
CA MET A 104 32.24 14.92 25.74
C MET A 104 33.60 15.30 25.16
N ASP A 105 34.59 14.47 25.43
CA ASP A 105 35.92 14.57 24.82
C ASP A 105 35.91 13.84 23.47
N ILE A 106 35.63 14.58 22.40
CA ILE A 106 35.56 14.02 21.04
C ILE A 106 36.92 13.48 20.60
N GLU A 107 38.01 14.20 20.89
CA GLU A 107 39.35 13.83 20.42
C GLU A 107 39.79 12.51 21.07
N ALA A 108 39.67 12.39 22.39
CA ALA A 108 39.97 11.15 23.09
C ALA A 108 39.04 10.00 22.66
N MET A 109 37.75 10.28 22.43
CA MET A 109 36.83 9.26 21.89
C MET A 109 37.26 8.80 20.50
N CYS A 110 37.63 9.71 19.60
CA CYS A 110 38.06 9.35 18.24
C CYS A 110 39.35 8.52 18.27
N ALA A 111 40.33 8.92 19.08
CA ALA A 111 41.59 8.18 19.24
C ALA A 111 41.37 6.73 19.71
N LEU A 112 40.40 6.49 20.61
CA LEU A 112 40.06 5.14 21.08
C LEU A 112 39.38 4.26 20.01
N ASN A 113 38.86 4.85 18.93
CA ASN A 113 38.11 4.15 17.89
C ASN A 113 38.82 4.10 16.53
N GLU A 114 39.95 4.79 16.39
CA GLU A 114 40.64 5.05 15.12
C GLU A 114 40.99 3.76 14.37
N ASP A 115 41.60 2.79 15.04
CA ASP A 115 42.03 1.52 14.44
C ASP A 115 40.85 0.75 13.80
N LEU A 116 39.74 0.61 14.54
CA LEU A 116 38.57 -0.13 14.05
C LEU A 116 37.86 0.63 12.92
N LEU A 117 37.78 1.97 13.02
CA LEU A 117 37.17 2.79 11.97
C LEU A 117 38.00 2.76 10.68
N THR A 118 39.33 2.78 10.78
CA THR A 118 40.23 2.69 9.62
C THR A 118 40.00 1.38 8.86
N VAL A 119 39.84 0.25 9.57
CA VAL A 119 39.54 -1.04 8.93
C VAL A 119 38.18 -1.02 8.21
N ILE A 120 37.16 -0.41 8.83
CA ILE A 120 35.82 -0.30 8.23
C ILE A 120 35.84 0.61 6.99
N GLU A 121 36.56 1.73 7.07
CA GLU A 121 36.77 2.67 5.98
C GLU A 121 37.47 2.00 4.79
N ASP A 122 38.65 1.42 5.01
CA ASP A 122 39.44 0.75 3.97
C ASP A 122 38.65 -0.35 3.26
N SER A 123 37.93 -1.17 4.03
CA SER A 123 37.06 -2.21 3.48
C SER A 123 35.96 -1.63 2.60
N THR A 124 35.37 -0.51 3.02
CA THR A 124 34.28 0.15 2.29
C THR A 124 34.77 0.85 1.03
N VAL A 125 35.92 1.53 1.10
CA VAL A 125 36.59 2.13 -0.06
C VAL A 125 36.91 1.06 -1.10
N LYS A 126 37.48 -0.08 -0.69
CA LYS A 126 37.75 -1.22 -1.60
C LYS A 126 36.48 -1.77 -2.25
N LYS A 127 35.35 -1.82 -1.53
CA LYS A 127 34.05 -2.22 -2.09
C LYS A 127 33.57 -1.23 -3.16
N ILE A 128 33.67 0.07 -2.91
CA ILE A 128 33.28 1.12 -3.86
C ILE A 128 34.13 1.02 -5.14
N VAL A 129 35.46 0.93 -5.01
CA VAL A 129 36.38 0.78 -6.14
C VAL A 129 36.05 -0.47 -6.96
N LYS A 130 35.88 -1.61 -6.29
CA LYS A 130 35.55 -2.88 -6.97
C LYS A 130 34.26 -2.79 -7.78
N GLU A 131 33.24 -2.16 -7.22
CA GLU A 131 31.96 -2.01 -7.88
C GLU A 131 32.03 -1.02 -9.06
N TYR A 132 32.73 0.11 -8.89
CA TYR A 132 32.99 1.05 -9.97
C TYR A 132 33.74 0.39 -11.13
N GLU A 133 34.85 -0.30 -10.86
CA GLU A 133 35.66 -1.01 -11.85
C GLU A 133 34.88 -2.07 -12.64
N LYS A 134 33.92 -2.74 -11.98
CA LYS A 134 33.03 -3.71 -12.63
C LYS A 134 32.14 -3.09 -13.72
N PHE A 135 31.82 -1.81 -13.58
CA PHE A 135 30.77 -1.13 -14.35
C PHE A 135 31.23 0.10 -15.13
N LYS A 136 32.44 0.62 -14.91
CA LYS A 136 32.91 1.90 -15.48
C LYS A 136 32.79 1.98 -17.00
N ASP A 137 33.00 0.86 -17.70
CA ASP A 137 32.91 0.78 -19.16
C ASP A 137 31.51 0.38 -19.67
N LYS A 138 30.52 0.21 -18.78
CA LYS A 138 29.18 -0.29 -19.09
C LYS A 138 28.06 0.71 -18.81
N LEU A 139 28.34 1.73 -18.00
CA LEU A 139 27.34 2.68 -17.51
C LEU A 139 27.62 4.07 -18.05
N ASP A 140 26.55 4.82 -18.29
CA ASP A 140 26.60 6.18 -18.79
C ASP A 140 27.03 7.17 -17.71
N ILE A 141 26.75 6.88 -16.44
CA ILE A 141 27.00 7.78 -15.31
C ILE A 141 27.06 7.06 -13.96
N PHE A 142 27.96 7.52 -13.09
CA PHE A 142 27.96 7.21 -11.67
C PHE A 142 27.58 8.46 -10.89
N HIS A 143 26.79 8.30 -9.84
CA HIS A 143 26.49 9.43 -8.96
C HIS A 143 26.35 9.06 -7.50
N VAL A 144 26.64 10.01 -6.63
CA VAL A 144 26.31 9.96 -5.21
C VAL A 144 24.96 10.62 -4.99
N ALA A 145 24.00 9.84 -4.47
CA ALA A 145 22.69 10.36 -4.08
C ALA A 145 22.81 11.07 -2.72
N PHE A 146 22.99 12.39 -2.75
CA PHE A 146 23.19 13.22 -1.57
C PHE A 146 21.85 13.74 -1.02
N SER A 147 21.67 13.73 0.31
CA SER A 147 20.45 14.23 0.96
C SER A 147 20.71 15.26 2.05
N GLY A 148 21.97 15.66 2.28
CA GLY A 148 22.35 16.53 3.41
C GLY A 148 22.18 15.86 4.78
N GLY A 149 21.98 14.54 4.83
CA GLY A 149 21.92 13.76 6.07
C GLY A 149 23.25 13.11 6.40
N LYS A 150 23.40 12.65 7.65
CA LYS A 150 24.63 12.04 8.18
C LYS A 150 25.14 10.88 7.30
N ASP A 151 24.23 10.00 6.87
CA ASP A 151 24.58 8.80 6.12
C ASP A 151 25.05 9.15 4.69
N SER A 152 24.45 10.16 4.06
CA SER A 152 24.87 10.65 2.74
C SER A 152 26.16 11.47 2.77
N ALA A 153 26.46 12.15 3.89
CA ALA A 153 27.69 12.89 4.08
C ALA A 153 28.89 11.94 4.19
N VAL A 154 28.79 10.92 5.04
CA VAL A 154 29.81 9.85 5.14
C VAL A 154 30.00 9.15 3.80
N LEU A 155 28.91 8.81 3.11
CA LEU A 155 29.02 8.17 1.80
C LEU A 155 29.75 9.05 0.78
N LEU A 156 29.45 10.35 0.73
CA LEU A 156 30.12 11.26 -0.20
C LEU A 156 31.63 11.31 0.09
N ASP A 157 32.02 11.39 1.35
CA ASP A 157 33.44 11.39 1.74
C ASP A 157 34.15 10.09 1.34
N LEU A 158 33.53 8.93 1.62
CA LEU A 158 34.06 7.62 1.21
C LEU A 158 34.21 7.49 -0.32
N VAL A 159 33.24 8.00 -1.09
CA VAL A 159 33.32 7.96 -2.57
C VAL A 159 34.40 8.89 -3.09
N LYS A 160 34.57 10.08 -2.49
CA LYS A 160 35.68 11.01 -2.82
C LYS A 160 37.06 10.38 -2.58
N LYS A 161 37.20 9.58 -1.53
CA LYS A 161 38.43 8.83 -1.23
C LYS A 161 38.63 7.63 -2.17
N ALA A 162 37.55 7.05 -2.67
CA ALA A 162 37.59 5.85 -3.49
C ALA A 162 37.79 6.09 -4.98
N LEU A 163 37.15 7.13 -5.54
CA LEU A 163 37.00 7.29 -7.00
C LEU A 163 37.68 8.56 -7.54
N PRO A 164 38.13 8.56 -8.81
CA PRO A 164 38.54 9.78 -9.49
C PRO A 164 37.44 10.85 -9.49
N LYS A 165 37.83 12.13 -9.35
CA LYS A 165 36.90 13.25 -9.18
C LYS A 165 35.97 13.47 -10.37
N ASP A 166 36.42 13.13 -11.58
CA ASP A 166 35.71 13.25 -12.84
C ASP A 166 34.90 12.00 -13.22
N SER A 167 35.00 10.91 -12.44
CA SER A 167 34.31 9.65 -12.74
C SER A 167 32.90 9.55 -12.17
N PHE A 168 32.45 10.54 -11.37
CA PHE A 168 31.12 10.56 -10.79
C PHE A 168 30.62 11.99 -10.60
N VAL A 169 29.31 12.12 -10.37
CA VAL A 169 28.67 13.39 -10.02
C VAL A 169 27.94 13.29 -8.69
N VAL A 170 27.66 14.41 -8.04
CA VAL A 170 26.82 14.46 -6.84
C VAL A 170 25.47 15.02 -7.19
N ILE A 171 24.39 14.38 -6.74
CA ILE A 171 23.03 14.85 -7.00
C ILE A 171 22.27 14.99 -5.69
N PHE A 172 21.89 16.23 -5.38
CA PHE A 172 20.90 16.53 -4.35
C PHE A 172 19.50 16.54 -4.97
N GLY A 173 18.63 15.65 -4.47
CA GLY A 173 17.21 15.68 -4.83
C GLY A 173 16.45 16.65 -3.93
N ASP A 174 16.27 17.88 -4.41
CA ASP A 174 15.54 18.94 -3.69
C ASP A 174 14.03 18.70 -3.81
N THR A 175 13.41 18.24 -2.72
CA THR A 175 11.96 18.04 -2.68
C THR A 175 11.17 19.34 -2.42
N GLY A 176 11.86 20.44 -2.10
CA GLY A 176 11.26 21.67 -1.58
C GLY A 176 10.74 21.56 -0.14
N MET A 177 10.73 20.35 0.44
CA MET A 177 10.14 20.06 1.76
C MET A 177 11.19 19.71 2.81
N GLU A 178 12.49 19.85 2.53
CA GLU A 178 13.55 19.52 3.49
C GLU A 178 13.58 20.46 4.70
N PHE A 179 14.30 20.05 5.76
CA PHE A 179 14.63 20.95 6.87
C PHE A 179 15.39 22.19 6.35
N PRO A 180 15.18 23.39 6.92
CA PRO A 180 16.00 24.56 6.62
C PRO A 180 17.51 24.27 6.73
N ASP A 181 17.92 23.58 7.79
CA ASP A 181 19.32 23.20 8.05
C ASP A 181 19.88 22.21 7.01
N THR A 182 19.01 21.46 6.32
CA THR A 182 19.45 20.60 5.21
C THR A 182 19.96 21.43 4.05
N TYR A 183 19.36 22.58 3.74
CA TYR A 183 19.85 23.44 2.67
C TYR A 183 21.21 24.05 3.02
N GLU A 184 21.45 24.40 4.29
CA GLU A 184 22.76 24.85 4.77
C GLU A 184 23.82 23.74 4.61
N ALA A 185 23.50 22.52 5.02
CA ALA A 185 24.40 21.37 4.87
C ALA A 185 24.69 21.02 3.40
N VAL A 186 23.70 21.18 2.52
CA VAL A 186 23.85 20.99 1.07
C VAL A 186 24.71 22.07 0.45
N GLU A 187 24.55 23.32 0.85
CA GLU A 187 25.37 24.42 0.35
C GLU A 187 26.83 24.25 0.75
N GLU A 188 27.11 23.81 1.98
CA GLU A 188 28.48 23.51 2.40
C GLU A 188 29.07 22.33 1.61
N ALA A 189 28.31 21.24 1.43
CA ALA A 189 28.76 20.11 0.62
C ALA A 189 29.01 20.50 -0.84
N LYS A 190 28.19 21.39 -1.40
CA LYS A 190 28.37 21.93 -2.75
C LYS A 190 29.65 22.76 -2.85
N LYS A 191 29.88 23.70 -1.94
CA LYS A 191 31.12 24.49 -1.89
C LYS A 191 32.36 23.60 -1.79
N GLN A 192 32.28 22.53 -0.99
CA GLN A 192 33.37 21.57 -0.90
C GLN A 192 33.57 20.80 -2.21
N CYS A 193 32.50 20.34 -2.85
CA CYS A 193 32.58 19.67 -4.16
C CYS A 193 33.16 20.62 -5.23
N ASP A 194 32.78 21.89 -5.24
CA ASP A 194 33.31 22.90 -6.16
C ASP A 194 34.82 23.10 -5.95
N LYS A 195 35.28 23.20 -4.69
CA LYS A 195 36.73 23.24 -4.35
C LYS A 195 37.46 21.98 -4.80
N ASP A 196 36.80 20.83 -4.70
CA ASP A 196 37.36 19.54 -5.08
C ASP A 196 37.33 19.28 -6.58
N GLY A 197 36.60 20.08 -7.37
CA GLY A 197 36.40 19.88 -8.81
C GLY A 197 35.39 18.79 -9.16
N ILE A 198 34.43 18.50 -8.27
CA ILE A 198 33.42 17.46 -8.43
C ILE A 198 32.08 18.10 -8.82
N PRO A 199 31.45 17.72 -9.95
CA PRO A 199 30.18 18.28 -10.35
C PRO A 199 29.05 17.99 -9.34
N PHE A 200 28.42 19.04 -8.83
CA PHE A 200 27.29 18.96 -7.90
C PHE A 200 26.02 19.54 -8.55
N TYR A 201 24.99 18.70 -8.71
CA TYR A 201 23.72 19.08 -9.32
C TYR A 201 22.57 19.07 -8.32
N ILE A 202 21.69 20.05 -8.45
CA ILE A 202 20.41 20.09 -7.74
C ILE A 202 19.31 19.67 -8.71
N ALA A 203 18.54 18.66 -8.31
CA ALA A 203 17.40 18.16 -9.05
C ALA A 203 16.11 18.48 -8.29
N ARG A 204 15.33 19.44 -8.78
CA ARG A 204 14.08 19.93 -8.16
C ARG A 204 12.89 19.75 -9.08
N SER A 205 11.72 19.47 -8.49
CA SER A 205 10.46 19.52 -9.22
C SER A 205 10.13 20.92 -9.72
N HIS A 206 9.37 21.02 -10.81
CA HIS A 206 8.80 22.28 -11.27
C HIS A 206 7.57 22.72 -10.44
N PHE A 207 7.09 21.85 -9.54
CA PHE A 207 6.06 22.21 -8.59
C PHE A 207 6.65 22.69 -7.28
N GLU A 208 6.07 23.75 -6.73
CA GLU A 208 6.21 24.03 -5.31
C GLU A 208 5.40 23.02 -4.48
N PRO A 209 5.87 22.65 -3.27
CA PRO A 209 5.17 21.70 -2.42
C PRO A 209 3.71 22.10 -2.14
N SER A 210 3.45 23.36 -1.82
CA SER A 210 2.09 23.86 -1.53
C SER A 210 1.12 23.66 -2.70
N ASP A 211 1.57 23.89 -3.94
CA ASP A 211 0.75 23.72 -5.14
C ASP A 211 0.46 22.24 -5.42
N SER A 212 1.49 21.40 -5.33
CA SER A 212 1.30 19.96 -5.48
C SER A 212 0.39 19.37 -4.37
N TRP A 213 0.45 19.88 -3.14
CA TRP A 213 -0.47 19.45 -2.08
C TRP A 213 -1.91 19.85 -2.38
N LYS A 214 -2.15 21.03 -2.98
CA LYS A 214 -3.49 21.45 -3.43
C LYS A 214 -4.00 20.63 -4.63
N LEU A 215 -3.10 20.11 -5.45
CA LEU A 215 -3.44 19.29 -6.63
C LEU A 215 -3.68 17.81 -6.30
N PHE A 216 -2.91 17.24 -5.37
CA PHE A 216 -2.95 15.82 -5.04
C PHE A 216 -3.61 15.52 -3.68
N GLY A 217 -3.77 16.52 -2.83
CA GLY A 217 -4.04 16.36 -1.40
C GLY A 217 -2.76 16.04 -0.61
N PRO A 218 -2.78 16.16 0.73
CA PRO A 218 -1.63 15.85 1.57
C PRO A 218 -1.08 14.44 1.28
N PRO A 219 0.23 14.20 1.24
CA PRO A 219 0.76 12.84 1.11
C PRO A 219 0.36 11.98 2.31
N ALA A 220 0.28 10.66 2.13
CA ALA A 220 -0.04 9.71 3.20
C ALA A 220 0.84 8.45 3.09
N ARG A 221 0.81 7.58 4.12
CA ARG A 221 1.66 6.37 4.18
C ARG A 221 1.51 5.47 2.96
N VAL A 222 0.30 5.37 2.42
CA VAL A 222 -0.02 4.56 1.22
C VAL A 222 -0.19 5.38 -0.05
N LEU A 223 -0.24 6.72 0.05
CA LEU A 223 -0.34 7.66 -1.08
C LEU A 223 0.89 8.55 -1.12
N ARG A 224 2.03 7.94 -1.49
CA ARG A 224 3.36 8.58 -1.51
C ARG A 224 3.69 9.22 -2.86
N TRP A 225 2.71 9.89 -3.47
CA TRP A 225 2.89 10.56 -4.77
C TRP A 225 4.06 11.56 -4.72
N CYS A 226 4.31 12.18 -3.57
CA CYS A 226 5.40 13.15 -3.38
C CYS A 226 6.78 12.55 -3.63
N CYS A 227 7.02 11.26 -3.31
CA CYS A 227 8.29 10.61 -3.61
C CYS A 227 8.51 10.41 -5.12
N SER A 228 7.44 10.22 -5.89
CA SER A 228 7.54 10.16 -7.34
C SER A 228 7.74 11.54 -7.93
N VAL A 229 6.89 12.50 -7.55
CA VAL A 229 6.81 13.85 -8.15
C VAL A 229 7.99 14.75 -7.74
N HIS A 230 8.36 14.76 -6.46
CA HIS A 230 9.37 15.68 -5.92
C HIS A 230 10.76 15.08 -5.73
N LYS A 231 10.91 13.76 -5.86
CA LYS A 231 12.21 13.10 -5.66
C LYS A 231 12.68 12.34 -6.90
N SER A 232 11.96 11.29 -7.28
CA SER A 232 12.44 10.37 -8.33
C SER A 232 12.38 11.00 -9.73
N THR A 233 11.29 11.69 -10.05
CA THR A 233 11.09 12.36 -11.35
C THR A 233 12.16 13.42 -11.63
N PRO A 234 12.37 14.43 -10.76
CA PRO A 234 13.37 15.46 -11.05
C PRO A 234 14.80 14.90 -11.12
N GLN A 235 15.15 13.92 -10.30
CA GLN A 235 16.46 13.25 -10.40
C GLN A 235 16.63 12.55 -11.75
N THR A 236 15.62 11.80 -12.21
CA THR A 236 15.68 11.13 -13.52
C THR A 236 15.80 12.14 -14.67
N LEU A 237 15.05 13.23 -14.63
CA LEU A 237 15.12 14.27 -15.65
C LEU A 237 16.49 14.97 -15.67
N LYS A 238 17.05 15.28 -14.49
CA LYS A 238 18.40 15.85 -14.39
C LYS A 238 19.46 14.90 -14.93
N MET A 239 19.33 13.59 -14.70
CA MET A 239 20.24 12.61 -15.27
C MET A 239 20.16 12.51 -16.80
N ARG A 240 18.95 12.57 -17.37
CA ARG A 240 18.76 12.64 -18.82
C ARG A 240 19.39 13.89 -19.42
N GLU A 241 19.28 15.02 -18.72
CA GLU A 241 19.93 16.28 -19.10
C GLU A 241 21.46 16.17 -19.08
N ILE A 242 22.04 15.65 -18.00
CA ILE A 242 23.50 15.49 -17.86
C ILE A 242 24.07 14.53 -18.90
N THR A 243 23.39 13.40 -19.14
CA THR A 243 23.88 12.36 -20.06
C THR A 243 23.51 12.62 -21.52
N GLY A 244 22.54 13.50 -21.79
CA GLY A 244 21.93 13.67 -23.11
C GLY A 244 21.11 12.47 -23.60
N LYS A 245 20.80 11.50 -22.72
CA LYS A 245 20.14 10.23 -23.09
C LYS A 245 18.85 10.01 -22.31
N ASP A 246 17.75 9.74 -23.00
CA ASP A 246 16.46 9.42 -22.37
C ASP A 246 16.46 8.04 -21.68
N ASP A 247 17.24 7.10 -22.20
CA ASP A 247 17.28 5.70 -21.79
C ASP A 247 18.56 5.30 -21.03
N TYR A 248 19.29 6.31 -20.52
CA TYR A 248 20.56 6.17 -19.80
C TYR A 248 20.52 5.03 -18.76
N ILE A 249 21.66 4.38 -18.55
CA ILE A 249 21.88 3.38 -17.51
C ILE A 249 23.03 3.88 -16.65
N GLY A 250 22.73 4.25 -15.41
CA GLY A 250 23.71 4.68 -14.43
C GLY A 250 23.66 3.86 -13.15
N MET A 251 24.58 4.18 -12.24
CA MET A 251 24.63 3.65 -10.89
C MET A 251 24.52 4.78 -9.86
N ASP A 252 23.60 4.64 -8.91
CA ASP A 252 23.53 5.50 -7.73
C ASP A 252 24.21 4.85 -6.51
N PHE A 253 25.20 5.52 -5.95
CA PHE A 253 25.70 5.23 -4.62
C PHE A 253 24.74 5.82 -3.60
N VAL A 254 24.22 4.99 -2.69
CA VAL A 254 23.15 5.38 -1.75
C VAL A 254 23.53 5.10 -0.30
N GLY A 255 23.32 6.09 0.56
CA GLY A 255 23.57 5.99 2.01
C GLY A 255 22.46 5.25 2.76
N VAL A 256 22.15 4.02 2.35
CA VAL A 256 21.18 3.15 3.05
C VAL A 256 21.93 2.17 3.95
N ARG A 257 21.38 1.93 5.15
CA ARG A 257 21.91 0.94 6.10
C ARG A 257 20.84 -0.09 6.46
N ALA A 258 21.25 -1.36 6.60
CA ALA A 258 20.39 -2.48 6.93
C ALA A 258 19.70 -2.31 8.29
N HIS A 259 20.34 -1.62 9.22
CA HIS A 259 19.88 -1.46 10.61
C HIS A 259 18.91 -0.29 10.82
N GLU A 260 18.60 0.49 9.78
CA GLU A 260 17.64 1.58 9.91
C GLU A 260 16.20 1.08 10.09
N SER A 261 15.87 -0.10 9.55
CA SER A 261 14.54 -0.73 9.70
C SER A 261 14.53 -2.19 9.23
N LEU A 262 13.52 -2.96 9.67
CA LEU A 262 13.27 -4.32 9.18
C LEU A 262 13.06 -4.41 7.65
N ALA A 263 12.58 -3.33 7.02
CA ALA A 263 12.42 -3.30 5.57
C ALA A 263 13.78 -3.18 4.86
N ARG A 264 14.70 -2.39 5.43
CA ARG A 264 16.05 -2.16 4.90
C ARG A 264 17.01 -3.30 5.21
N SER A 265 16.75 -4.10 6.25
CA SER A 265 17.55 -5.30 6.56
C SER A 265 17.53 -6.39 5.47
N LYS A 266 16.67 -6.24 4.47
CA LYS A 266 16.53 -7.14 3.32
C LYS A 266 17.14 -6.57 2.04
N TYR A 267 17.86 -5.44 2.13
CA TYR A 267 18.47 -4.81 0.97
C TYR A 267 19.78 -5.52 0.65
N ASP A 268 20.12 -5.54 -0.62
CA ASP A 268 21.39 -6.07 -1.12
C ASP A 268 22.36 -4.91 -1.35
N TYR A 269 23.66 -5.21 -1.40
CA TYR A 269 24.68 -4.23 -1.77
C TYR A 269 24.43 -3.66 -3.16
N GLU A 270 24.32 -4.51 -4.19
CA GLU A 270 24.00 -4.14 -5.57
C GLU A 270 22.52 -4.45 -5.86
N ASN A 271 21.82 -3.54 -6.52
CA ASN A 271 20.46 -3.76 -6.97
C ASN A 271 20.26 -3.18 -8.38
N PHE A 272 19.40 -3.80 -9.18
CA PHE A 272 19.00 -3.28 -10.50
C PHE A 272 17.49 -3.07 -10.57
N GLY A 273 17.06 -1.89 -11.01
CA GLY A 273 15.66 -1.57 -11.23
C GLY A 273 14.78 -1.46 -9.98
N LYS A 274 15.34 -1.59 -8.76
CA LYS A 274 14.58 -1.57 -7.50
C LYS A 274 14.15 -0.16 -7.09
N LYS A 275 15.05 0.83 -7.16
CA LYS A 275 14.81 2.22 -6.73
C LYS A 275 14.34 3.10 -7.89
N GLN A 276 15.05 3.04 -9.01
CA GLN A 276 14.68 3.65 -10.28
C GLN A 276 14.73 2.56 -11.35
N ARG A 277 13.72 2.51 -12.23
CA ARG A 277 13.63 1.46 -13.26
C ARG A 277 14.79 1.59 -14.23
N GLY A 278 15.46 0.47 -14.50
CA GLY A 278 16.57 0.42 -15.45
C GLY A 278 17.89 1.03 -14.94
N GLN A 279 17.98 1.37 -13.66
CA GLN A 279 19.19 1.90 -13.03
C GLN A 279 19.78 0.91 -12.04
N TYR A 280 21.10 0.93 -11.90
CA TYR A 280 21.81 0.25 -10.82
C TYR A 280 21.83 1.13 -9.56
N SER A 281 21.86 0.49 -8.40
CA SER A 281 22.11 1.15 -7.12
C SER A 281 23.08 0.33 -6.29
N PHE A 282 24.06 0.98 -5.69
CA PHE A 282 25.01 0.37 -4.76
C PHE A 282 24.89 1.00 -3.37
N ASN A 283 24.88 0.17 -2.32
CA ASN A 283 24.76 0.59 -0.91
C ASN A 283 26.09 0.31 -0.16
N PRO A 284 27.14 1.15 -0.29
CA PRO A 284 28.47 0.83 0.28
C PRO A 284 28.48 0.65 1.79
N ILE A 285 27.66 1.45 2.48
CA ILE A 285 27.58 1.50 3.95
C ILE A 285 26.46 0.63 4.50
N LEU A 286 25.98 -0.36 3.74
CA LEU A 286 24.81 -1.18 4.10
C LEU A 286 24.91 -1.79 5.51
N GLU A 287 26.10 -2.25 5.90
CA GLU A 287 26.34 -2.90 7.19
C GLU A 287 26.85 -1.95 8.28
N TRP A 288 26.99 -0.66 7.97
CA TRP A 288 27.39 0.33 8.97
C TRP A 288 26.25 0.58 9.97
N THR A 289 26.61 0.79 11.23
CA THR A 289 25.74 1.20 12.32
C THR A 289 25.71 2.73 12.46
N SER A 290 24.70 3.27 13.15
CA SER A 290 24.69 4.72 13.44
C SER A 290 25.89 5.15 14.30
N ALA A 291 26.41 4.26 15.18
CA ALA A 291 27.62 4.51 15.96
C ALA A 291 28.84 4.73 15.06
N GLU A 292 29.09 3.80 14.13
CA GLU A 292 30.19 3.89 13.16
C GLU A 292 30.06 5.15 12.28
N ILE A 293 28.83 5.50 11.86
CA ILE A 293 28.57 6.74 11.09
C ILE A 293 28.93 8.00 11.89
N TRP A 294 28.49 8.11 13.14
CA TRP A 294 28.80 9.30 13.95
C TRP A 294 30.27 9.40 14.31
N LEU A 295 30.90 8.29 14.67
CA LEU A 295 32.33 8.26 14.94
C LEU A 295 33.14 8.68 13.71
N TYR A 296 32.77 8.19 12.52
CA TYR A 296 33.41 8.59 11.27
C TYR A 296 33.28 10.08 10.99
N ILE A 297 32.10 10.66 11.23
CA ILE A 297 31.84 12.10 11.08
C ILE A 297 32.76 12.91 11.99
N PHE A 298 32.90 12.51 13.26
CA PHE A 298 33.76 13.19 14.21
C PHE A 298 35.24 13.06 13.87
N LEU A 299 35.69 11.84 13.54
CA LEU A 299 37.08 11.55 13.17
C LEU A 299 37.52 12.32 11.92
N ASN A 300 36.64 12.45 10.93
CA ASN A 300 36.94 13.13 9.66
C ASN A 300 36.46 14.60 9.62
N HIS A 301 36.01 15.15 10.75
CA HIS A 301 35.51 16.52 10.86
C HIS A 301 34.45 16.90 9.80
N LEU A 302 33.55 15.97 9.48
CA LEU A 302 32.51 16.21 8.48
C LEU A 302 31.45 17.18 9.00
N ASN A 303 30.92 18.02 8.11
CA ASN A 303 29.85 18.96 8.46
C ASN A 303 28.59 18.22 8.97
N ILE A 304 28.10 18.60 10.14
CA ILE A 304 26.90 18.03 10.77
C ILE A 304 25.71 18.92 10.46
N ASN A 305 24.71 18.36 9.78
CA ASN A 305 23.43 19.04 9.61
C ASN A 305 22.80 19.39 10.97
N ALA A 306 22.55 20.69 11.20
CA ALA A 306 22.14 21.22 12.49
C ALA A 306 20.78 20.69 12.98
N THR A 307 19.95 20.07 12.13
CA THR A 307 18.74 19.37 12.56
C THR A 307 19.03 18.24 13.57
N TYR A 308 20.18 17.57 13.45
CA TYR A 308 20.59 16.52 14.39
C TYR A 308 20.94 17.11 15.76
N LYS A 309 21.51 18.32 15.81
CA LYS A 309 21.80 19.05 17.05
C LYS A 309 20.51 19.43 17.79
N LYS A 310 19.41 19.57 17.07
CA LYS A 310 18.05 19.86 17.58
C LYS A 310 17.24 18.59 17.94
N GLY A 311 17.88 17.42 17.96
CA GLY A 311 17.28 16.17 18.41
C GLY A 311 16.56 15.35 17.33
N ASN A 312 16.57 15.78 16.07
CA ASN A 312 16.00 14.99 14.98
C ASN A 312 16.91 13.79 14.65
N SER A 313 16.34 12.59 14.56
CA SER A 313 17.09 11.37 14.23
C SER A 313 17.38 11.20 12.75
N ARG A 314 16.70 11.97 11.88
CA ARG A 314 16.84 11.92 10.42
C ARG A 314 16.67 13.31 9.81
N ALA A 315 17.53 13.62 8.84
CA ALA A 315 17.36 14.76 7.95
C ALA A 315 16.66 14.30 6.66
N GLY A 316 15.43 14.75 6.44
CA GLY A 316 14.62 14.49 5.25
C GLY A 316 13.49 15.52 5.16
N CYS A 317 12.34 15.15 4.59
CA CYS A 317 11.22 16.09 4.53
C CYS A 317 10.74 16.48 5.94
N LEU A 318 10.61 17.79 6.18
CA LEU A 318 10.31 18.42 7.46
C LEU A 318 9.03 17.91 8.12
N PHE A 319 7.95 17.65 7.36
CA PHE A 319 6.67 17.19 7.91
C PHE A 319 6.11 16.00 7.10
N CYS A 320 6.76 14.84 7.24
CA CYS A 320 6.49 13.64 6.45
C CYS A 320 5.41 12.74 7.08
N PRO A 321 4.49 12.13 6.31
CA PRO A 321 3.49 11.19 6.86
C PRO A 321 4.06 9.87 7.40
N MET A 322 5.36 9.66 7.22
CA MET A 322 6.12 8.56 7.82
C MET A 322 6.74 8.93 9.18
N GLY A 323 6.59 10.19 9.62
CA GLY A 323 6.94 10.72 10.94
C GLY A 323 5.82 10.49 11.97
N GLY A 324 5.85 11.27 13.05
CA GLY A 324 4.92 11.15 14.17
C GLY A 324 5.56 11.36 15.55
N GLY A 325 4.70 11.61 16.53
CA GLY A 325 5.03 11.60 17.96
C GLY A 325 6.06 12.65 18.34
N ARG A 326 7.06 12.27 19.15
CA ARG A 326 8.15 13.16 19.58
C ARG A 326 8.86 13.89 18.43
N SER A 327 9.02 13.26 17.27
CA SER A 327 9.70 13.92 16.14
C SER A 327 8.92 15.12 15.62
N ASP A 328 7.59 15.01 15.59
CA ASP A 328 6.72 16.10 15.15
C ASP A 328 6.76 17.27 16.14
N TYR A 329 6.82 16.98 17.46
CA TYR A 329 7.04 17.99 18.49
C TYR A 329 8.34 18.79 18.25
N LEU A 330 9.46 18.08 18.06
CA LEU A 330 10.77 18.70 17.83
C LEU A 330 10.75 19.56 16.56
N GLN A 331 10.17 19.05 15.48
CA GLN A 331 10.03 19.76 14.21
C GLN A 331 9.18 21.03 14.36
N TYR A 332 8.02 20.94 15.00
CA TYR A 332 7.15 22.09 15.21
C TYR A 332 7.80 23.14 16.13
N THR A 333 8.46 22.69 17.20
CA THR A 333 9.17 23.59 18.14
C THR A 333 10.32 24.32 17.47
N CYS A 334 11.09 23.62 16.62
CA CYS A 334 12.25 24.22 15.94
C CYS A 334 11.88 25.05 14.71
N TYR A 335 10.78 24.71 14.02
CA TYR A 335 10.40 25.31 12.74
C TYR A 335 8.89 25.62 12.66
N PRO A 336 8.34 26.39 13.61
CA PRO A 336 6.89 26.52 13.79
C PRO A 336 6.18 27.05 12.54
N GLU A 337 6.72 28.09 11.89
CA GLU A 337 6.10 28.67 10.70
C GLU A 337 6.06 27.70 9.51
N LYS A 338 7.18 27.00 9.25
CA LYS A 338 7.32 26.08 8.12
C LYS A 338 6.42 24.85 8.31
N VAL A 339 6.35 24.30 9.52
CA VAL A 339 5.45 23.17 9.84
C VAL A 339 3.99 23.61 9.81
N SER A 340 3.69 24.82 10.33
CA SER A 340 2.33 25.39 10.31
C SER A 340 1.75 25.49 8.91
N ASN A 341 2.56 25.80 7.88
CA ASN A 341 2.09 25.82 6.50
C ASN A 341 1.50 24.47 6.05
N TYR A 342 2.15 23.36 6.41
CA TYR A 342 1.63 22.02 6.08
C TYR A 342 0.42 21.64 6.92
N ILE A 343 0.42 21.99 8.22
CA ILE A 343 -0.73 21.81 9.11
C ILE A 343 -1.95 22.54 8.54
N ASN A 344 -1.79 23.79 8.13
CA ASN A 344 -2.85 24.61 7.56
C ASN A 344 -3.40 24.00 6.27
N LEU A 345 -2.54 23.48 5.39
CA LEU A 345 -2.98 22.76 4.19
C LEU A 345 -3.78 21.50 4.53
N ILE A 346 -3.36 20.73 5.53
CA ILE A 346 -4.09 19.54 5.99
C ILE A 346 -5.47 19.93 6.53
N LYS A 347 -5.52 20.95 7.39
CA LYS A 347 -6.78 21.46 7.96
C LYS A 347 -7.72 21.98 6.87
N LEU A 348 -7.21 22.82 5.97
CA LEU A 348 -7.96 23.41 4.86
C LEU A 348 -8.58 22.34 3.93
N MET A 349 -7.85 21.24 3.70
CA MET A 349 -8.30 20.18 2.81
C MET A 349 -9.14 19.10 3.51
N ASN A 350 -9.22 19.08 4.84
CA ASN A 350 -10.06 18.12 5.56
C ASN A 350 -11.54 18.53 5.47
N GLY A 351 -12.27 17.88 4.56
CA GLY A 351 -13.70 18.10 4.38
C GLY A 351 -14.56 17.50 5.49
N ARG A 352 -14.06 16.46 6.17
CA ARG A 352 -14.81 15.72 7.20
C ARG A 352 -15.01 16.53 8.48
N ASN A 353 -14.01 17.30 8.89
CA ASN A 353 -14.03 18.11 10.11
C ASN A 353 -14.13 19.61 9.82
N LYS A 354 -14.65 19.97 8.64
CA LYS A 354 -14.73 21.36 8.21
C LYS A 354 -15.58 22.19 9.18
N GLY A 355 -15.01 23.28 9.69
CA GLY A 355 -15.68 24.18 10.64
C GLY A 355 -15.51 23.80 12.12
N ASP A 356 -14.86 22.69 12.43
CA ASP A 356 -14.58 22.24 13.81
C ASP A 356 -13.07 22.23 14.07
N ASP A 357 -12.55 23.34 14.60
CA ASP A 357 -11.10 23.47 14.83
C ASP A 357 -10.56 22.50 15.88
N ALA A 358 -11.36 22.14 16.89
CA ALA A 358 -10.96 21.16 17.90
C ALA A 358 -10.75 19.77 17.25
N ALA A 359 -11.71 19.33 16.43
CA ALA A 359 -11.58 18.08 15.70
C ALA A 359 -10.46 18.12 14.64
N LEU A 360 -10.26 19.25 13.95
CA LEU A 360 -9.15 19.43 13.00
C LEU A 360 -7.79 19.36 13.70
N THR A 361 -7.64 20.02 14.84
CA THR A 361 -6.42 20.01 15.65
C THR A 361 -6.11 18.60 16.15
N SER A 362 -7.12 17.90 16.69
CA SER A 362 -6.99 16.50 17.10
C SER A 362 -6.66 15.57 15.92
N TYR A 363 -7.30 15.76 14.76
CA TYR A 363 -7.02 15.01 13.55
C TYR A 363 -5.56 15.15 13.13
N VAL A 364 -5.01 16.35 13.23
CA VAL A 364 -3.60 16.59 12.89
C VAL A 364 -2.68 15.97 13.97
N ALA A 365 -2.88 16.27 15.25
CA ALA A 365 -2.03 15.76 16.32
C ALA A 365 -1.90 14.22 16.32
N ASN A 366 -2.99 13.53 16.00
CA ASN A 366 -3.04 12.07 15.92
C ASN A 366 -2.61 11.48 14.57
N GLY A 367 -2.13 12.32 13.63
CA GLY A 367 -1.68 11.88 12.31
C GLY A 367 -2.80 11.31 11.44
N GLY A 368 -4.03 11.81 11.56
CA GLY A 368 -5.21 11.30 10.86
C GLY A 368 -5.08 11.32 9.33
N TRP A 369 -4.37 12.30 8.76
CA TRP A 369 -4.13 12.38 7.31
C TRP A 369 -3.20 11.28 6.80
N ASN A 370 -2.34 10.73 7.66
CA ASN A 370 -1.38 9.67 7.31
C ASN A 370 -2.07 8.38 6.86
N ALA A 371 -3.32 8.16 7.28
CA ALA A 371 -4.11 6.96 7.01
C ALA A 371 -4.97 7.06 5.74
N ARG A 372 -5.01 8.22 5.07
CA ARG A 372 -5.82 8.42 3.86
C ARG A 372 -5.41 7.45 2.75
N LYS A 373 -6.42 6.96 2.01
CA LYS A 373 -6.26 6.01 0.88
C LYS A 373 -6.82 6.52 -0.45
N ASN A 374 -7.57 7.61 -0.44
CA ASN A 374 -8.27 8.20 -1.58
C ASN A 374 -8.73 9.64 -1.25
N GLY A 375 -9.53 10.26 -2.12
CA GLY A 375 -9.98 11.65 -1.95
C GLY A 375 -11.26 11.84 -1.14
N ARG A 376 -11.82 10.77 -0.54
CA ARG A 376 -13.15 10.79 0.11
C ARG A 376 -13.35 11.93 1.10
N ASP A 377 -12.36 12.14 1.97
CA ASP A 377 -12.45 13.12 3.06
C ASP A 377 -11.81 14.48 2.68
N LEU A 378 -11.48 14.68 1.40
CA LEU A 378 -10.82 15.91 0.92
C LEU A 378 -11.81 16.89 0.28
N THR A 379 -11.63 18.18 0.55
CA THR A 379 -12.43 19.26 -0.09
C THR A 379 -12.13 19.44 -1.59
N ILE A 380 -10.99 18.92 -2.06
CA ILE A 380 -10.50 19.03 -3.44
C ILE A 380 -10.83 17.80 -4.31
N GLY A 381 -11.51 16.79 -3.75
CA GLY A 381 -11.82 15.52 -4.41
C GLY A 381 -12.92 15.59 -5.47
N LYS A 382 -12.94 16.63 -6.32
CA LYS A 382 -13.92 16.73 -7.41
C LYS A 382 -13.72 15.59 -8.41
N VAL A 383 -14.82 14.95 -8.78
CA VAL A 383 -14.82 13.80 -9.68
C VAL A 383 -14.99 14.31 -11.11
N HIS A 384 -14.14 13.82 -12.02
CA HIS A 384 -14.08 14.22 -13.43
C HIS A 384 -14.10 13.03 -14.38
N TYR A 385 -14.25 11.82 -13.83
CA TYR A 385 -14.25 10.54 -14.53
C TYR A 385 -15.31 9.65 -13.86
N TRP A 386 -16.24 9.14 -14.65
CA TRP A 386 -17.29 8.21 -14.20
C TRP A 386 -17.36 7.04 -15.15
N GLU A 387 -17.69 5.87 -14.61
CA GLU A 387 -17.89 4.67 -15.39
C GLU A 387 -19.22 4.03 -14.99
N THR A 388 -20.10 3.85 -15.95
CA THR A 388 -21.43 3.26 -15.76
C THR A 388 -21.67 2.16 -16.78
N ILE A 389 -22.56 1.22 -16.49
CA ILE A 389 -22.99 0.20 -17.46
C ILE A 389 -24.46 0.47 -17.74
N LYS A 390 -24.81 0.66 -19.02
CA LYS A 390 -26.18 0.89 -19.47
C LYS A 390 -26.41 0.16 -20.80
N ASN A 391 -27.50 -0.59 -20.89
CA ASN A 391 -27.92 -1.29 -22.12
C ASN A 391 -26.80 -2.14 -22.75
N GLY A 392 -26.09 -2.94 -21.94
CA GLY A 392 -25.00 -3.80 -22.41
C GLY A 392 -23.73 -3.05 -22.87
N LYS A 393 -23.67 -1.71 -22.75
CA LYS A 393 -22.47 -0.91 -23.00
C LYS A 393 -21.91 -0.35 -21.71
N THR A 394 -20.60 -0.43 -21.54
CA THR A 394 -19.87 0.37 -20.55
C THR A 394 -19.64 1.77 -21.10
N GLN A 395 -19.97 2.78 -20.30
CA GLN A 395 -19.86 4.18 -20.62
C GLN A 395 -18.87 4.87 -19.67
N ILE A 396 -17.80 5.43 -20.22
CA ILE A 396 -16.87 6.30 -19.50
C ILE A 396 -17.21 7.74 -19.88
N GLU A 397 -17.58 8.55 -18.91
CA GLU A 397 -17.74 9.98 -19.12
C GLU A 397 -16.62 10.74 -18.42
N VAL A 398 -16.01 11.67 -19.16
CA VAL A 398 -15.01 12.60 -18.65
C VAL A 398 -15.55 14.01 -18.78
N THR A 399 -15.40 14.79 -17.72
CA THR A 399 -15.79 16.22 -17.70
C THR A 399 -14.58 17.09 -17.37
N GLN A 400 -14.53 18.30 -17.92
CA GLN A 400 -13.43 19.26 -17.71
C GLN A 400 -12.03 18.64 -17.89
N PRO A 401 -11.76 17.96 -19.02
CA PRO A 401 -10.47 17.29 -19.24
C PRO A 401 -9.31 18.26 -19.08
N LYS A 402 -8.24 17.82 -18.41
CA LYS A 402 -7.05 18.62 -18.10
C LYS A 402 -5.91 18.42 -19.09
N SER A 403 -5.99 17.38 -19.91
CA SER A 403 -5.06 17.10 -21.00
C SER A 403 -5.78 16.41 -22.14
N ASP A 404 -5.14 16.35 -23.31
CA ASP A 404 -5.74 15.75 -24.49
C ASP A 404 -5.72 14.21 -24.42
N TRP A 405 -6.88 13.58 -24.55
CA TRP A 405 -6.99 12.12 -24.59
C TRP A 405 -6.40 11.53 -25.87
N GLN A 406 -6.38 12.29 -26.97
CA GLN A 406 -5.82 11.87 -28.26
C GLN A 406 -4.29 11.73 -28.21
N GLU A 407 -3.62 12.46 -27.33
CA GLU A 407 -2.22 12.21 -27.03
C GLU A 407 -2.08 10.91 -26.23
N TRP A 408 -2.84 10.76 -25.14
CA TRP A 408 -2.73 9.60 -24.26
C TRP A 408 -3.09 8.27 -24.93
N ILE A 409 -4.06 8.23 -25.86
CA ILE A 409 -4.47 6.98 -26.50
C ILE A 409 -3.34 6.34 -27.33
N LYS A 410 -2.38 7.14 -27.82
CA LYS A 410 -1.18 6.67 -28.52
C LYS A 410 -0.34 5.71 -27.69
N THR A 411 -0.47 5.69 -26.36
CA THR A 411 0.31 4.77 -25.50
C THR A 411 -0.25 3.35 -25.44
N VAL A 412 -1.48 3.12 -25.90
CA VAL A 412 -2.18 1.84 -25.77
C VAL A 412 -1.87 0.88 -26.94
N GLY A 413 -1.62 1.43 -28.13
CA GLY A 413 -1.44 0.65 -29.35
C GLY A 413 -2.77 0.19 -29.96
N LYS A 414 -2.72 -0.81 -30.83
CA LYS A 414 -3.93 -1.35 -31.49
C LYS A 414 -4.83 -2.07 -30.49
N LEU A 415 -6.08 -1.63 -30.38
CA LEU A 415 -7.08 -2.25 -29.52
C LEU A 415 -7.81 -3.41 -30.25
N PRO A 416 -8.08 -4.54 -29.58
CA PRO A 416 -8.81 -5.67 -30.16
C PRO A 416 -10.33 -5.51 -30.09
N PHE A 417 -10.83 -4.32 -29.74
CA PHE A 417 -12.26 -4.04 -29.59
C PHE A 417 -12.61 -2.65 -30.13
N GLN A 418 -13.87 -2.49 -30.50
CA GLN A 418 -14.42 -1.23 -30.97
C GLN A 418 -14.92 -0.38 -29.80
N TYR A 419 -14.85 0.93 -29.96
CA TYR A 419 -15.40 1.91 -29.02
C TYR A 419 -15.90 3.13 -29.80
N GLU A 420 -16.89 3.82 -29.23
CA GLU A 420 -17.47 5.05 -29.77
C GLU A 420 -17.09 6.21 -28.87
N ILE A 421 -16.80 7.39 -29.45
CA ILE A 421 -16.60 8.63 -28.69
C ILE A 421 -17.61 9.66 -29.15
N LYS A 422 -18.29 10.28 -28.19
CA LYS A 422 -19.21 11.40 -28.40
C LYS A 422 -18.70 12.61 -27.63
N GLU A 423 -18.27 13.64 -28.36
CA GLU A 423 -17.88 14.92 -27.78
C GLU A 423 -19.08 15.61 -27.11
N LYS A 424 -18.80 16.35 -26.04
CA LYS A 424 -19.75 17.20 -25.30
C LYS A 424 -19.13 18.58 -25.11
N GLU A 425 -19.94 19.57 -24.75
CA GLU A 425 -19.50 20.95 -24.53
C GLU A 425 -18.34 21.08 -23.52
N ASN A 426 -18.30 20.22 -22.49
CA ASN A 426 -17.28 20.26 -21.45
C ASN A 426 -16.69 18.88 -21.13
N GLY A 427 -16.39 18.09 -22.17
CA GLY A 427 -15.83 16.75 -22.04
C GLY A 427 -16.32 15.80 -23.11
N TYR A 428 -16.34 14.50 -22.82
CA TYR A 428 -16.72 13.48 -23.80
C TYR A 428 -17.22 12.20 -23.12
N LEU A 429 -17.98 11.41 -23.89
CA LEU A 429 -18.50 10.11 -23.50
C LEU A 429 -17.92 9.04 -24.40
N ILE A 430 -17.28 8.03 -23.82
CA ILE A 430 -16.79 6.83 -24.50
C ILE A 430 -17.73 5.69 -24.20
N SER A 431 -18.09 4.91 -25.21
CA SER A 431 -18.92 3.71 -25.06
C SER A 431 -18.26 2.50 -25.70
N PHE A 432 -18.25 1.36 -25.01
CA PHE A 432 -17.79 0.07 -25.54
C PHE A 432 -18.62 -1.07 -24.95
N ASP A 433 -18.55 -2.25 -25.56
CA ASP A 433 -19.33 -3.42 -25.13
C ASP A 433 -18.96 -3.85 -23.68
N ALA A 434 -19.96 -4.14 -22.85
CA ALA A 434 -19.74 -4.46 -21.43
C ALA A 434 -19.01 -5.81 -21.21
N SER A 435 -18.88 -6.66 -22.22
CA SER A 435 -18.09 -7.90 -22.17
C SER A 435 -16.57 -7.66 -22.33
N ILE A 436 -16.16 -6.49 -22.80
CA ILE A 436 -14.74 -6.18 -23.08
C ILE A 436 -13.84 -6.33 -21.85
N PRO A 437 -14.21 -5.86 -20.64
CA PRO A 437 -13.32 -6.01 -19.49
C PRO A 437 -12.99 -7.45 -19.12
N LYS A 438 -13.91 -8.38 -19.41
CA LYS A 438 -13.71 -9.82 -19.22
C LYS A 438 -12.86 -10.44 -20.33
N LYS A 439 -13.07 -10.03 -21.58
CA LYS A 439 -12.36 -10.56 -22.77
C LYS A 439 -10.92 -10.03 -22.89
N TYR A 440 -10.70 -8.74 -22.65
CA TYR A 440 -9.42 -8.04 -22.86
C TYR A 440 -9.00 -7.22 -21.64
N PRO A 441 -8.78 -7.85 -20.47
CA PRO A 441 -8.56 -7.15 -19.20
C PRO A 441 -7.29 -6.28 -19.17
N LYS A 442 -6.25 -6.65 -19.92
CA LYS A 442 -4.99 -5.87 -19.98
C LYS A 442 -5.18 -4.60 -20.81
N GLU A 443 -5.79 -4.74 -21.97
CA GLU A 443 -6.03 -3.67 -22.93
C GLU A 443 -7.04 -2.67 -22.36
N ILE A 444 -8.14 -3.15 -21.77
CA ILE A 444 -9.14 -2.26 -21.16
C ILE A 444 -8.55 -1.46 -19.99
N ARG A 445 -7.64 -2.07 -19.22
CA ARG A 445 -6.99 -1.37 -18.10
C ARG A 445 -6.18 -0.19 -18.64
N LYS A 446 -5.35 -0.40 -19.67
CA LYS A 446 -4.59 0.69 -20.29
C LYS A 446 -5.52 1.75 -20.91
N PHE A 447 -6.59 1.31 -21.58
CA PHE A 447 -7.61 2.17 -22.17
C PHE A 447 -8.32 3.06 -21.13
N ARG A 448 -8.82 2.51 -20.02
CA ARG A 448 -9.40 3.29 -18.90
C ARG A 448 -8.39 4.31 -18.35
N GLN A 449 -7.11 3.94 -18.25
CA GLN A 449 -6.08 4.85 -17.76
C GLN A 449 -5.82 6.05 -18.67
N VAL A 450 -6.02 5.94 -19.99
CA VAL A 450 -5.97 7.08 -20.94
C VAL A 450 -6.91 8.18 -20.46
N PHE A 451 -8.16 7.82 -20.17
CA PHE A 451 -9.19 8.78 -19.80
C PHE A 451 -9.04 9.29 -18.36
N LYS A 452 -8.49 8.48 -17.44
CA LYS A 452 -8.07 8.95 -16.11
C LYS A 452 -6.94 9.97 -16.19
N LYS A 453 -5.95 9.77 -17.07
CA LYS A 453 -4.88 10.74 -17.32
C LYS A 453 -5.46 12.01 -17.95
N SER A 454 -6.30 11.89 -18.98
CA SER A 454 -6.98 13.03 -19.59
C SER A 454 -7.73 13.88 -18.57
N ALA A 455 -8.52 13.24 -17.70
CA ALA A 455 -9.33 13.92 -16.68
C ALA A 455 -8.50 14.57 -15.55
N TYR A 456 -7.33 14.04 -15.20
CA TYR A 456 -6.60 14.43 -13.97
C TYR A 456 -5.14 14.86 -14.18
N CYS A 457 -4.64 14.90 -15.41
CA CYS A 457 -3.24 15.26 -15.64
C CYS A 457 -2.99 16.70 -15.17
N VAL A 458 -1.99 16.86 -14.31
CA VAL A 458 -1.50 18.17 -13.86
C VAL A 458 -0.10 18.47 -14.39
N GLY A 459 0.46 17.62 -15.25
CA GLY A 459 1.82 17.81 -15.76
C GLY A 459 2.93 17.36 -14.80
N CYS A 460 2.67 16.43 -13.86
CA CYS A 460 3.66 15.98 -12.87
C CYS A 460 4.87 15.20 -13.41
N ARG A 461 4.95 14.96 -14.72
CA ARG A 461 6.05 14.32 -15.46
C ARG A 461 6.47 12.90 -15.04
N VAL A 462 5.78 12.27 -14.09
CA VAL A 462 6.01 10.85 -13.74
C VAL A 462 5.82 9.92 -14.95
N CYS A 463 4.87 10.25 -15.84
CA CYS A 463 4.67 9.48 -17.07
C CYS A 463 5.85 9.61 -18.04
N GLU A 464 6.48 10.77 -18.10
CA GLU A 464 7.65 11.07 -18.95
C GLU A 464 8.89 10.33 -18.46
N THR A 465 9.13 10.29 -17.15
CA THR A 465 10.27 9.53 -16.59
C THR A 465 10.05 8.01 -16.60
N ASN A 466 8.80 7.55 -16.49
CA ASN A 466 8.48 6.13 -16.69
C ASN A 466 8.62 5.69 -18.17
N CYS A 467 8.56 6.63 -19.11
CA CYS A 467 8.84 6.36 -20.51
C CYS A 467 10.35 6.35 -20.76
N ARG A 468 11.00 5.20 -20.55
CA ARG A 468 12.45 5.06 -20.73
C ARG A 468 12.90 5.42 -22.16
N ASN A 469 12.07 5.16 -23.16
CA ASN A 469 12.37 5.44 -24.56
C ASN A 469 12.16 6.92 -24.96
N GLY A 470 11.90 7.83 -24.02
CA GLY A 470 11.78 9.26 -24.30
C GLY A 470 10.54 9.68 -25.12
N ARG A 471 9.58 8.78 -25.32
CA ARG A 471 8.41 8.99 -26.22
C ARG A 471 7.29 9.84 -25.63
N ILE A 472 7.40 10.23 -24.37
CA ILE A 472 6.42 11.10 -23.69
C ILE A 472 7.20 12.30 -23.15
N LYS A 473 6.81 13.51 -23.58
CA LYS A 473 7.40 14.77 -23.12
C LYS A 473 6.29 15.73 -22.66
N PHE A 474 6.63 16.63 -21.74
CA PHE A 474 5.76 17.75 -21.36
C PHE A 474 6.34 19.07 -21.85
N VAL A 475 5.78 19.60 -22.94
CA VAL A 475 6.19 20.86 -23.57
C VAL A 475 5.14 21.92 -23.26
N ASN A 476 5.56 23.03 -22.64
CA ASN A 476 4.66 24.11 -22.20
C ASN A 476 3.47 23.62 -21.37
N GLY A 477 3.71 22.64 -20.49
CA GLY A 477 2.68 22.02 -19.63
C GLY A 477 1.75 21.03 -20.33
N LYS A 478 1.86 20.86 -21.65
CA LYS A 478 1.05 19.92 -22.44
C LYS A 478 1.83 18.64 -22.73
N VAL A 479 1.15 17.50 -22.65
CA VAL A 479 1.73 16.22 -23.02
C VAL A 479 1.89 16.14 -24.54
N GLN A 480 3.00 15.59 -25.00
CA GLN A 480 3.25 15.24 -26.39
C GLN A 480 3.80 13.81 -26.43
N ILE A 481 3.18 12.96 -27.26
CA ILE A 481 3.57 11.56 -27.43
C ILE A 481 3.88 11.29 -28.89
N THR A 482 5.14 10.96 -29.18
CA THR A 482 5.66 10.69 -30.52
C THR A 482 6.35 9.33 -30.57
N ASP A 483 6.17 8.59 -31.68
CA ASP A 483 6.83 7.31 -31.96
C ASP A 483 6.75 6.30 -30.79
N CYS A 484 5.58 6.20 -30.16
CA CYS A 484 5.38 5.31 -29.04
C CYS A 484 5.50 3.84 -29.47
N ILE A 485 6.37 3.09 -28.80
CA ILE A 485 6.56 1.64 -29.06
C ILE A 485 5.60 0.75 -28.25
N HIS A 486 4.61 1.34 -27.58
CA HIS A 486 3.57 0.65 -26.80
C HIS A 486 4.08 -0.31 -25.70
N CYS A 487 5.28 -0.06 -25.14
CA CYS A 487 5.88 -0.88 -24.07
C CYS A 487 5.05 -0.95 -22.77
N GLY A 488 4.09 -0.03 -22.57
CA GLY A 488 3.19 -0.04 -21.42
C GLY A 488 3.77 0.49 -20.10
N MET A 489 5.05 0.85 -20.02
CA MET A 489 5.68 1.28 -18.75
C MET A 489 5.02 2.50 -18.10
N CYS A 490 4.46 3.42 -18.90
CA CYS A 490 3.72 4.60 -18.42
C CYS A 490 2.33 4.27 -17.81
N HIS A 491 1.87 3.03 -17.97
CA HIS A 491 0.63 2.49 -17.42
C HIS A 491 0.81 1.74 -16.09
N ASP A 492 2.06 1.50 -15.67
CA ASP A 492 2.39 0.85 -14.39
C ASP A 492 2.33 1.79 -13.18
N ILE A 493 1.72 2.96 -13.34
CA ILE A 493 1.43 3.90 -12.27
C ILE A 493 0.14 3.42 -11.58
N ASP A 494 0.03 3.60 -10.26
CA ASP A 494 -1.20 3.30 -9.53
C ASP A 494 -2.41 4.01 -10.17
N ASP A 495 -3.44 3.23 -10.52
CA ASP A 495 -4.60 3.63 -11.35
C ASP A 495 -4.28 4.34 -12.68
N GLY A 496 -3.02 4.32 -13.13
CA GLY A 496 -2.53 5.03 -14.31
C GLY A 496 -2.28 6.52 -14.11
N CYS A 497 -2.73 7.14 -13.02
CA CYS A 497 -2.52 8.56 -12.76
C CYS A 497 -2.46 8.80 -11.25
N LEU A 498 -1.35 9.37 -10.75
CA LEU A 498 -1.16 9.60 -9.32
C LEU A 498 -2.19 10.57 -8.72
N VAL A 499 -2.65 11.57 -9.50
CA VAL A 499 -3.69 12.52 -9.06
C VAL A 499 -5.02 11.79 -8.91
N TYR A 500 -5.45 11.06 -9.94
CA TYR A 500 -6.66 10.23 -9.87
C TYR A 500 -6.57 9.23 -8.70
N HIS A 501 -5.44 8.54 -8.56
CA HIS A 501 -5.24 7.58 -7.47
C HIS A 501 -5.41 8.21 -6.08
N SER A 502 -4.90 9.44 -5.92
CA SER A 502 -4.97 10.18 -4.66
C SER A 502 -6.34 10.78 -4.38
N LEU A 503 -7.06 11.24 -5.42
CA LEU A 503 -8.31 12.00 -5.31
C LEU A 503 -9.58 11.21 -5.64
N ARG A 504 -9.48 10.00 -6.19
CA ARG A 504 -10.64 9.18 -6.55
C ARG A 504 -11.61 9.09 -5.38
N PRO A 505 -12.93 9.08 -5.63
CA PRO A 505 -13.89 8.83 -4.58
C PRO A 505 -13.64 7.44 -3.98
N SER A 506 -14.18 7.18 -2.78
CA SER A 506 -14.33 5.79 -2.37
C SER A 506 -15.13 5.06 -3.44
N THR A 507 -14.64 3.92 -3.91
CA THR A 507 -15.38 3.05 -4.82
C THR A 507 -16.76 2.76 -4.22
N GLY A 508 -17.79 3.44 -4.73
CA GLY A 508 -19.14 3.46 -4.16
C GLY A 508 -19.67 4.90 -4.08
N GLU A 509 -20.30 5.36 -5.16
CA GLU A 509 -21.44 6.26 -4.97
C GLU A 509 -22.50 5.46 -4.17
N GLY A 510 -23.04 6.06 -3.11
CA GLY A 510 -24.01 5.43 -2.22
C GLY A 510 -23.44 5.04 -0.86
N THR A 511 -24.30 5.13 0.16
CA THR A 511 -24.09 4.86 1.59
C THR A 511 -23.68 3.42 1.94
N MET A 512 -23.27 2.58 0.98
CA MET A 512 -22.81 1.22 1.23
C MET A 512 -21.33 1.05 0.88
N LYS A 513 -20.53 0.62 1.87
CA LYS A 513 -19.15 0.15 1.66
C LYS A 513 -19.16 -0.98 0.62
N LYS A 514 -18.62 -0.77 -0.60
CA LYS A 514 -18.29 -1.90 -1.49
C LYS A 514 -17.40 -2.88 -0.71
N ALA A 515 -17.90 -4.08 -0.46
CA ALA A 515 -17.17 -5.10 0.28
C ALA A 515 -15.91 -5.51 -0.50
N SER A 516 -14.80 -5.73 0.22
CA SER A 516 -13.52 -6.08 -0.38
C SER A 516 -13.60 -7.38 -1.20
N LEU A 517 -13.14 -7.32 -2.46
CA LEU A 517 -12.95 -8.51 -3.29
C LEU A 517 -11.93 -9.48 -2.70
N ASN A 518 -10.91 -9.00 -1.97
CA ASN A 518 -10.04 -9.86 -1.17
C ASN A 518 -10.69 -10.09 0.20
N SER A 519 -11.71 -10.95 0.24
CA SER A 519 -12.52 -11.15 1.43
C SER A 519 -11.83 -11.96 2.52
N PHE A 520 -10.86 -12.81 2.17
CA PHE A 520 -10.24 -13.79 3.07
C PHE A 520 -8.73 -13.60 3.26
N ALA A 521 -8.13 -12.57 2.63
CA ALA A 521 -6.68 -12.42 2.57
C ALA A 521 -6.03 -13.77 2.19
N ASN A 522 -5.02 -14.21 2.94
CA ASN A 522 -4.36 -15.51 2.73
C ASN A 522 -4.95 -16.66 3.57
N HIS A 523 -6.16 -16.50 4.12
CA HIS A 523 -6.76 -17.41 5.11
C HIS A 523 -8.16 -17.89 4.73
N ALA A 524 -8.37 -18.22 3.45
CA ALA A 524 -9.57 -18.93 3.02
C ALA A 524 -9.73 -20.29 3.75
N PRO A 525 -10.97 -20.74 3.99
CA PRO A 525 -11.29 -21.93 4.77
C PRO A 525 -10.63 -23.20 4.22
N LYS A 526 -10.42 -24.17 5.11
CA LYS A 526 -9.92 -25.50 4.78
C LYS A 526 -10.95 -26.58 5.19
N PRO A 527 -10.93 -27.77 4.57
CA PRO A 527 -11.86 -28.84 4.89
C PRO A 527 -11.91 -29.17 6.38
N GLU A 528 -10.75 -29.29 7.04
CA GLU A 528 -10.65 -29.61 8.46
C GLU A 528 -11.28 -28.55 9.37
N TRP A 529 -11.34 -27.29 8.95
CA TRP A 529 -12.02 -26.23 9.71
C TRP A 529 -13.53 -26.37 9.62
N VAL A 530 -14.02 -26.67 8.41
CA VAL A 530 -15.45 -26.83 8.18
C VAL A 530 -15.96 -28.08 8.88
N GLN A 531 -15.26 -29.20 8.74
CA GLN A 531 -15.59 -30.44 9.44
C GLN A 531 -15.66 -30.20 10.96
N GLY A 532 -14.59 -29.66 11.57
CA GLY A 532 -14.59 -29.42 13.01
C GLY A 532 -15.69 -28.44 13.47
N PHE A 533 -16.09 -27.49 12.62
CA PHE A 533 -17.22 -26.61 12.92
C PHE A 533 -18.56 -27.35 12.87
N PHE A 534 -18.77 -28.26 11.92
CA PHE A 534 -19.97 -29.10 11.89
C PHE A 534 -20.01 -30.10 13.05
N ASP A 535 -18.86 -30.59 13.50
CA ASP A 535 -18.76 -31.52 14.63
C ASP A 535 -19.09 -30.85 15.97
N LEU A 536 -18.80 -29.55 16.12
CA LEU A 536 -18.87 -28.84 17.41
C LEU A 536 -19.89 -27.69 17.47
N GLY A 537 -20.34 -27.14 16.34
CA GLY A 537 -21.24 -25.99 16.30
C GLY A 537 -20.70 -24.78 17.06
N ASN A 538 -21.47 -24.24 18.01
CA ASN A 538 -21.09 -23.06 18.79
C ASN A 538 -19.83 -23.29 19.64
N ASP A 539 -19.62 -24.51 20.12
CA ASP A 539 -18.47 -24.91 20.92
C ASP A 539 -17.15 -24.83 20.16
N TYR A 540 -17.19 -24.79 18.82
CA TYR A 540 -15.98 -24.72 18.00
C TYR A 540 -15.06 -23.55 18.38
N TRP A 541 -15.62 -22.46 18.94
CA TRP A 541 -14.87 -21.25 19.26
C TRP A 541 -14.16 -21.24 20.61
N ASP A 542 -14.34 -22.28 21.43
CA ASP A 542 -13.65 -22.40 22.71
C ASP A 542 -12.13 -22.54 22.53
N SER A 543 -11.35 -22.08 23.52
CA SER A 543 -9.90 -21.90 23.42
C SER A 543 -9.10 -23.14 23.01
N ASP A 544 -9.66 -24.32 23.25
CA ASP A 544 -8.95 -25.61 23.15
C ASP A 544 -9.59 -26.55 22.10
N LYS A 545 -10.68 -26.11 21.46
CA LYS A 545 -11.46 -26.93 20.51
C LYS A 545 -11.08 -26.69 19.03
N ASN A 546 -10.23 -25.70 18.73
CA ASN A 546 -9.68 -25.47 17.39
C ASN A 546 -8.23 -24.97 17.45
N THR A 547 -7.49 -25.16 16.35
CA THR A 547 -6.09 -24.74 16.22
C THR A 547 -5.91 -23.44 15.43
N LEU A 548 -6.98 -22.65 15.27
CA LEU A 548 -6.96 -21.44 14.45
C LEU A 548 -6.23 -20.30 15.14
N ASN A 549 -5.46 -19.55 14.36
CA ASN A 549 -4.92 -18.28 14.81
C ASN A 549 -6.07 -17.29 15.09
N LYS A 550 -6.24 -16.92 16.36
CA LYS A 550 -7.32 -16.03 16.85
C LYS A 550 -7.37 -14.67 16.15
N LYS A 551 -6.23 -14.11 15.74
CA LYS A 551 -6.16 -12.78 15.12
C LYS A 551 -6.30 -12.83 13.59
N LEU A 552 -5.78 -13.87 12.94
CA LEU A 552 -5.66 -13.92 11.48
C LEU A 552 -6.65 -14.86 10.80
N GLN A 553 -6.99 -15.99 11.42
CA GLN A 553 -7.79 -17.05 10.79
C GLN A 553 -9.24 -17.06 11.27
N VAL A 554 -9.48 -16.96 12.59
CA VAL A 554 -10.83 -16.95 13.16
C VAL A 554 -11.74 -15.89 12.52
N PRO A 555 -11.30 -14.62 12.32
CA PRO A 555 -12.16 -13.62 11.68
C PRO A 555 -12.53 -13.97 10.23
N MET A 556 -11.60 -14.58 9.48
CA MET A 556 -11.80 -14.97 8.08
C MET A 556 -12.73 -16.17 7.97
N PHE A 557 -12.60 -17.15 8.86
CA PHE A 557 -13.47 -18.31 8.89
C PHE A 557 -14.89 -17.96 9.34
N LYS A 558 -15.05 -17.14 10.40
CA LYS A 558 -16.37 -16.59 10.78
C LYS A 558 -17.01 -15.79 9.64
N LYS A 559 -16.21 -15.05 8.86
CA LYS A 559 -16.71 -14.33 7.68
C LYS A 559 -17.20 -15.28 6.58
N PHE A 560 -16.52 -16.41 6.38
CA PHE A 560 -16.96 -17.45 5.44
C PHE A 560 -18.27 -18.10 5.90
N LEU A 561 -18.36 -18.51 7.17
CA LEU A 561 -19.56 -19.16 7.73
C LEU A 561 -20.77 -18.22 7.73
N ARG A 562 -20.60 -16.93 8.08
CA ARG A 562 -21.64 -15.90 7.93
C ARG A 562 -22.05 -15.73 6.47
N GLY A 563 -21.07 -15.72 5.57
CA GLY A 563 -21.32 -15.68 4.13
C GLY A 563 -22.16 -16.88 3.65
N CYS A 564 -21.93 -18.07 4.21
CA CYS A 564 -22.72 -19.27 3.93
C CYS A 564 -24.09 -19.30 4.64
N GLY A 565 -24.37 -18.32 5.51
CA GLY A 565 -25.59 -18.29 6.33
C GLY A 565 -25.60 -19.31 7.45
N LEU A 566 -24.46 -19.93 7.81
CA LEU A 566 -24.37 -20.95 8.86
C LEU A 566 -24.30 -20.34 10.27
N ILE A 567 -23.75 -19.13 10.40
CA ILE A 567 -23.72 -18.38 11.66
C ILE A 567 -24.27 -16.95 11.46
N ASP A 568 -24.77 -16.35 12.55
CA ASP A 568 -25.27 -14.97 12.59
C ASP A 568 -24.14 -13.94 12.80
N ASP A 569 -24.49 -12.65 12.88
CA ASP A 569 -23.53 -11.56 13.09
C ASP A 569 -22.85 -11.57 14.46
N LYS A 570 -23.45 -12.25 15.46
CA LYS A 570 -22.85 -12.48 16.78
C LYS A 570 -21.93 -13.70 16.77
N GLY A 571 -22.00 -14.52 15.73
CA GLY A 571 -21.20 -15.71 15.52
C GLY A 571 -21.82 -17.00 16.05
N ASN A 572 -23.12 -17.00 16.35
CA ASN A 572 -23.87 -18.17 16.78
C ASN A 572 -24.41 -18.96 15.58
N THR A 573 -24.55 -20.27 15.71
CA THR A 573 -25.22 -21.13 14.73
C THR A 573 -26.64 -20.64 14.43
N THR A 574 -27.07 -20.82 13.18
CA THR A 574 -28.38 -20.38 12.68
C THR A 574 -29.30 -21.58 12.45
N LEU A 575 -30.58 -21.30 12.16
CA LEU A 575 -31.50 -22.36 11.74
C LEU A 575 -30.97 -23.16 10.53
N LEU A 576 -30.31 -22.51 9.57
CA LEU A 576 -29.72 -23.22 8.44
C LEU A 576 -28.69 -24.24 8.92
N PHE A 577 -27.82 -23.87 9.86
CA PHE A 577 -26.87 -24.80 10.46
C PHE A 577 -27.59 -25.98 11.12
N ASP A 578 -28.59 -25.72 11.97
CA ASP A 578 -29.31 -26.77 12.69
C ASP A 578 -29.95 -27.79 11.73
N ILE A 579 -30.47 -27.31 10.59
CA ILE A 579 -31.00 -28.16 9.51
C ILE A 579 -29.87 -29.00 8.90
N VAL A 580 -28.79 -28.36 8.44
CA VAL A 580 -27.72 -29.06 7.70
C VAL A 580 -26.80 -29.91 8.58
N SER A 581 -26.82 -29.72 9.91
CA SER A 581 -26.13 -30.56 10.88
C SER A 581 -26.94 -31.78 11.33
N SER A 582 -28.20 -31.91 10.90
CA SER A 582 -29.03 -33.08 11.21
C SER A 582 -28.53 -34.35 10.51
N SER A 583 -28.98 -35.52 10.97
CA SER A 583 -28.55 -36.84 10.46
C SER A 583 -28.84 -37.08 8.98
N ASN A 584 -29.81 -36.35 8.41
CA ASN A 584 -30.18 -36.45 7.00
C ASN A 584 -29.24 -35.67 6.07
N TYR A 585 -28.43 -34.78 6.64
CA TYR A 585 -27.47 -33.96 5.92
C TYR A 585 -26.09 -34.07 6.59
N GLY A 586 -25.24 -33.08 6.37
CA GLY A 586 -23.92 -33.02 6.95
C GLY A 586 -22.96 -32.25 6.07
N TRP A 587 -21.76 -32.02 6.56
CA TRP A 587 -20.80 -31.17 5.87
C TRP A 587 -20.33 -31.72 4.51
N GLN A 588 -20.54 -33.01 4.19
CA GLN A 588 -20.23 -33.61 2.89
C GLN A 588 -21.45 -33.72 1.95
N ASN A 589 -22.61 -33.23 2.34
CA ASN A 589 -23.84 -33.39 1.56
C ASN A 589 -24.03 -32.27 0.52
N GLY A 590 -24.50 -32.62 -0.69
CA GLY A 590 -24.71 -31.67 -1.78
C GLY A 590 -25.74 -30.58 -1.46
N THR A 591 -26.88 -30.94 -0.89
CA THR A 591 -27.93 -30.00 -0.46
C THR A 591 -27.41 -28.97 0.54
N THR A 592 -26.57 -29.39 1.49
CA THR A 592 -25.92 -28.49 2.45
C THR A 592 -25.14 -27.38 1.76
N TRP A 593 -24.32 -27.75 0.76
CA TRP A 593 -23.51 -26.78 0.02
C TRP A 593 -24.31 -25.99 -1.01
N GLY A 594 -25.40 -26.53 -1.53
CA GLY A 594 -26.36 -25.79 -2.36
C GLY A 594 -27.01 -24.63 -1.60
N LEU A 595 -27.48 -24.89 -0.37
CA LEU A 595 -28.02 -23.86 0.52
C LEU A 595 -26.94 -22.86 0.98
N ALA A 596 -25.76 -23.37 1.33
CA ALA A 596 -24.62 -22.53 1.70
C ALA A 596 -24.19 -21.61 0.56
N LEU A 597 -24.08 -22.12 -0.68
CA LEU A 597 -23.72 -21.33 -1.86
C LEU A 597 -24.79 -20.29 -2.21
N SER A 598 -26.08 -20.61 -2.03
CA SER A 598 -27.18 -19.64 -2.23
C SER A 598 -27.03 -18.39 -1.36
N ASN A 599 -26.44 -18.54 -0.16
CA ASN A 599 -26.06 -17.41 0.69
C ASN A 599 -24.70 -16.83 0.29
N PHE A 600 -23.71 -17.71 0.07
CA PHE A 600 -22.32 -17.31 -0.16
C PHE A 600 -22.13 -16.57 -1.49
N ALA A 601 -23.02 -16.75 -2.45
CA ALA A 601 -23.08 -16.00 -3.70
C ALA A 601 -23.19 -14.48 -3.51
N TYR A 602 -23.59 -14.02 -2.31
CA TYR A 602 -23.66 -12.60 -1.95
C TYR A 602 -22.40 -12.06 -1.26
N ASN A 603 -21.43 -12.92 -0.93
CA ASN A 603 -20.09 -12.48 -0.55
C ASN A 603 -19.39 -11.85 -1.76
N ALA A 604 -18.79 -10.66 -1.61
CA ALA A 604 -18.17 -9.92 -2.73
C ALA A 604 -17.16 -10.74 -3.56
N GLN A 605 -16.35 -11.58 -2.91
CA GLN A 605 -15.36 -12.40 -3.61
C GLN A 605 -16.01 -13.57 -4.36
N CYS A 606 -16.96 -14.26 -3.71
CA CYS A 606 -17.70 -15.36 -4.35
C CYS A 606 -18.58 -14.85 -5.50
N LYS A 607 -19.33 -13.76 -5.26
CA LYS A 607 -20.11 -13.04 -6.28
C LYS A 607 -19.24 -12.71 -7.48
N TRP A 608 -18.01 -12.23 -7.25
CA TRP A 608 -17.11 -11.93 -8.36
C TRP A 608 -16.81 -13.15 -9.24
N PHE A 609 -16.52 -14.32 -8.66
CA PHE A 609 -16.33 -15.55 -9.45
C PHE A 609 -17.59 -15.93 -10.23
N ILE A 610 -18.76 -15.88 -9.60
CA ILE A 610 -20.05 -16.20 -10.22
C ILE A 610 -20.37 -15.24 -11.37
N MET A 611 -20.03 -13.96 -11.21
CA MET A 611 -20.33 -12.93 -12.20
C MET A 611 -19.30 -12.88 -13.35
N ASN A 612 -18.06 -13.32 -13.12
CA ASN A 612 -16.98 -13.08 -14.08
C ASN A 612 -16.42 -14.34 -14.74
N MET A 613 -16.71 -15.54 -14.21
CA MET A 613 -16.24 -16.80 -14.80
C MET A 613 -17.41 -17.55 -15.43
N ASP A 614 -17.28 -17.86 -16.73
CA ASP A 614 -18.24 -18.69 -17.44
C ASP A 614 -18.13 -20.16 -17.03
N ILE A 615 -19.27 -20.86 -17.12
CA ILE A 615 -19.36 -22.28 -16.85
C ILE A 615 -18.61 -23.06 -17.93
N GLY A 616 -17.72 -23.97 -17.53
CA GLY A 616 -16.97 -24.86 -18.42
C GLY A 616 -15.77 -24.21 -19.11
N ILE A 617 -15.51 -22.92 -18.87
CA ILE A 617 -14.40 -22.20 -19.49
C ILE A 617 -13.19 -22.19 -18.55
N TYR A 618 -12.05 -22.63 -19.09
CA TYR A 618 -10.77 -22.65 -18.38
C TYR A 618 -10.07 -21.29 -18.53
N TYR A 619 -9.94 -20.59 -17.41
CA TYR A 619 -9.24 -19.32 -17.35
C TYR A 619 -7.83 -19.52 -16.83
N ASN A 620 -6.83 -19.13 -17.62
CA ASN A 620 -5.45 -19.08 -17.15
C ASN A 620 -5.32 -18.20 -15.90
N ARG A 621 -4.47 -18.61 -14.95
CA ARG A 621 -4.21 -17.86 -13.70
C ARG A 621 -3.88 -16.39 -13.97
N SER A 622 -3.08 -16.12 -15.00
CA SER A 622 -2.73 -14.75 -15.39
C SER A 622 -3.94 -13.95 -15.82
N HIS A 623 -4.86 -14.55 -16.58
CA HIS A 623 -6.07 -13.88 -17.07
C HIS A 623 -6.98 -13.47 -15.92
N ILE A 624 -7.25 -14.37 -14.97
CA ILE A 624 -8.01 -14.03 -13.75
C ILE A 624 -7.31 -12.92 -12.95
N SER A 625 -5.98 -12.99 -12.82
CA SER A 625 -5.22 -11.94 -12.16
C SER A 625 -5.39 -10.59 -12.87
N ASP A 626 -5.38 -10.57 -14.20
CA ASP A 626 -5.55 -9.35 -14.99
C ASP A 626 -6.97 -8.79 -14.87
N MET A 627 -8.00 -9.65 -14.86
CA MET A 627 -9.40 -9.23 -14.62
C MET A 627 -9.55 -8.59 -13.24
N LEU A 628 -8.98 -9.18 -12.18
CA LEU A 628 -9.00 -8.60 -10.84
C LEU A 628 -8.26 -7.26 -10.78
N ILE A 629 -7.11 -7.15 -11.43
CA ILE A 629 -6.34 -5.89 -11.48
C ILE A 629 -7.09 -4.81 -12.27
N ALA A 630 -7.83 -5.18 -13.32
CA ALA A 630 -8.68 -4.25 -14.06
C ALA A 630 -9.81 -3.66 -13.19
N GLU A 631 -10.26 -4.40 -12.18
CA GLU A 631 -11.20 -3.97 -11.13
C GLU A 631 -10.52 -3.19 -9.96
N GLY A 632 -9.21 -2.92 -10.06
CA GLY A 632 -8.46 -2.16 -9.06
C GLY A 632 -7.90 -2.98 -7.90
N VAL A 633 -7.92 -4.32 -7.99
CA VAL A 633 -7.27 -5.20 -7.00
C VAL A 633 -5.75 -5.16 -7.17
N LYS A 634 -5.00 -5.13 -6.07
CA LYS A 634 -3.53 -5.22 -6.11
C LYS A 634 -3.07 -6.60 -6.56
N LYS A 635 -1.90 -6.70 -7.18
CA LYS A 635 -1.35 -7.98 -7.68
C LYS A 635 -1.25 -9.07 -6.59
N ASP A 636 -0.81 -8.71 -5.39
CA ASP A 636 -0.68 -9.66 -4.29
C ASP A 636 -2.06 -10.10 -3.77
N ASP A 637 -3.01 -9.15 -3.67
CA ASP A 637 -4.39 -9.44 -3.30
C ASP A 637 -5.08 -10.32 -4.36
N ALA A 638 -4.81 -10.11 -5.65
CA ALA A 638 -5.30 -10.97 -6.73
C ALA A 638 -4.77 -12.40 -6.57
N THR A 639 -3.51 -12.56 -6.17
CA THR A 639 -2.93 -13.86 -5.83
C THR A 639 -3.65 -14.52 -4.66
N SER A 640 -3.98 -13.76 -3.60
CA SER A 640 -4.76 -14.24 -2.47
C SER A 640 -6.16 -14.71 -2.89
N ILE A 641 -6.86 -13.92 -3.72
CA ILE A 641 -8.21 -14.24 -4.23
C ILE A 641 -8.20 -15.52 -5.06
N ILE A 642 -7.24 -15.67 -5.98
CA ILE A 642 -7.08 -16.88 -6.80
C ILE A 642 -6.82 -18.11 -5.92
N ASN A 643 -5.95 -17.98 -4.92
CA ASN A 643 -5.64 -19.08 -4.00
C ASN A 643 -6.85 -19.46 -3.12
N ALA A 644 -7.73 -18.50 -2.82
CA ALA A 644 -8.98 -18.76 -2.12
C ALA A 644 -9.99 -19.54 -3.00
N PHE A 645 -10.06 -19.28 -4.31
CA PHE A 645 -10.87 -20.12 -5.22
C PHE A 645 -10.42 -21.58 -5.15
N LYS A 646 -9.11 -21.84 -5.24
CA LYS A 646 -8.56 -23.20 -5.03
C LYS A 646 -8.98 -23.80 -3.69
N ARG A 647 -9.04 -23.01 -2.61
CA ARG A 647 -9.50 -23.50 -1.30
C ARG A 647 -10.99 -23.84 -1.32
N PHE A 648 -11.83 -23.04 -1.97
CA PHE A 648 -13.25 -23.33 -2.16
C PHE A 648 -13.47 -24.62 -2.97
N CYS A 649 -12.70 -24.84 -4.03
CA CYS A 649 -12.75 -26.08 -4.81
C CYS A 649 -12.37 -27.34 -4.01
N LYS A 650 -11.62 -27.19 -2.91
CA LYS A 650 -11.26 -28.30 -2.02
C LYS A 650 -12.28 -28.57 -0.92
N LEU A 651 -13.22 -27.66 -0.70
CA LEU A 651 -14.37 -27.94 0.16
C LEU A 651 -15.38 -28.80 -0.61
N PRO A 652 -16.38 -29.40 0.06
CA PRO A 652 -17.46 -30.09 -0.65
C PRO A 652 -18.32 -29.16 -1.52
N LEU A 653 -18.16 -27.84 -1.38
CA LEU A 653 -18.55 -26.86 -2.39
C LEU A 653 -17.99 -27.18 -3.79
N GLY A 654 -16.71 -27.56 -3.89
CA GLY A 654 -16.10 -28.01 -5.14
C GLY A 654 -16.22 -29.51 -5.37
N THR A 655 -15.98 -30.33 -4.35
CA THR A 655 -15.85 -31.78 -4.53
C THR A 655 -17.18 -32.53 -4.57
N VAL A 656 -18.28 -31.93 -4.09
CA VAL A 656 -19.61 -32.56 -4.08
C VAL A 656 -20.59 -31.73 -4.91
N LEU A 657 -20.77 -30.45 -4.60
CA LEU A 657 -21.66 -29.57 -5.35
C LEU A 657 -21.12 -29.25 -6.76
N ASN A 658 -19.86 -29.55 -7.05
CA ASN A 658 -19.23 -29.27 -8.35
C ASN A 658 -19.27 -27.77 -8.73
N PHE A 659 -18.90 -26.88 -7.80
CA PHE A 659 -18.85 -25.43 -8.05
C PHE A 659 -17.74 -25.03 -9.04
N GLY A 660 -16.63 -25.76 -9.04
CA GLY A 660 -15.48 -25.53 -9.90
C GLY A 660 -14.23 -26.30 -9.45
N TYR A 661 -13.18 -26.26 -10.27
CA TYR A 661 -11.89 -26.87 -9.97
C TYR A 661 -10.73 -26.00 -10.50
N VAL A 662 -9.52 -26.40 -10.15
CA VAL A 662 -8.27 -25.75 -10.60
C VAL A 662 -7.33 -26.80 -11.18
N GLU A 663 -6.65 -26.48 -12.27
CA GLU A 663 -5.54 -27.29 -12.77
C GLU A 663 -4.23 -26.79 -12.17
N GLU A 664 -3.36 -27.72 -11.78
CA GLU A 664 -2.10 -27.41 -11.13
C GLU A 664 -0.90 -27.96 -11.90
N LYS A 665 0.12 -27.11 -12.08
CA LYS A 665 1.44 -27.52 -12.54
C LYS A 665 2.43 -27.44 -11.38
N GLY A 666 2.65 -28.57 -10.72
CA GLY A 666 3.39 -28.63 -9.47
C GLY A 666 2.65 -27.93 -8.32
N ARG A 667 3.26 -26.89 -7.72
CA ARG A 667 2.62 -26.11 -6.63
C ARG A 667 1.84 -24.88 -7.11
N LYS A 668 1.80 -24.62 -8.43
CA LYS A 668 1.19 -23.42 -9.01
C LYS A 668 -0.12 -23.77 -9.71
N ILE A 669 -1.14 -22.94 -9.48
CA ILE A 669 -2.39 -22.99 -10.25
C ILE A 669 -2.08 -22.54 -11.69
N GLU A 670 -2.42 -23.38 -12.65
CA GLU A 670 -2.30 -23.13 -14.09
C GLU A 670 -3.58 -22.46 -14.61
N SER A 671 -4.73 -23.10 -14.37
CA SER A 671 -6.05 -22.62 -14.79
C SER A 671 -7.11 -22.76 -13.69
N LEU A 672 -8.20 -22.01 -13.83
CA LEU A 672 -9.36 -22.03 -12.95
C LEU A 672 -10.62 -22.20 -13.81
N CYS A 673 -11.55 -23.04 -13.38
CA CYS A 673 -12.81 -23.29 -14.09
C CYS A 673 -13.98 -23.28 -13.12
N ARG A 674 -15.06 -22.56 -13.44
CA ARG A 674 -16.36 -22.74 -12.80
C ARG A 674 -17.14 -23.80 -13.56
N THR A 675 -17.87 -24.63 -12.83
CA THR A 675 -18.65 -25.74 -13.40
C THR A 675 -20.13 -25.62 -13.04
N LYS A 676 -20.98 -26.29 -13.82
CA LYS A 676 -22.39 -26.48 -13.49
C LYS A 676 -22.47 -27.32 -12.21
N CYS A 677 -23.16 -26.78 -11.22
CA CYS A 677 -23.34 -27.42 -9.94
C CYS A 677 -24.25 -28.65 -10.07
N ILE A 678 -23.96 -29.69 -9.29
CA ILE A 678 -24.81 -30.87 -9.20
C ILE A 678 -25.89 -30.59 -8.15
N ILE A 679 -27.15 -30.50 -8.58
CA ILE A 679 -28.29 -30.23 -7.70
C ILE A 679 -29.13 -31.49 -7.57
N GLU A 680 -28.95 -32.20 -6.45
CA GLU A 680 -29.69 -33.44 -6.15
C GLU A 680 -31.09 -33.14 -5.58
N ASP A 681 -31.24 -32.01 -4.89
CA ASP A 681 -32.47 -31.57 -4.25
C ASP A 681 -32.93 -30.22 -4.82
N THR A 682 -34.02 -30.23 -5.60
CA THR A 682 -34.52 -29.04 -6.29
C THR A 682 -35.03 -27.97 -5.33
N ARG A 683 -35.33 -28.30 -4.06
CA ARG A 683 -35.67 -27.28 -3.04
C ARG A 683 -34.56 -26.27 -2.85
N VAL A 684 -33.30 -26.62 -3.16
CA VAL A 684 -32.17 -25.66 -3.17
C VAL A 684 -32.41 -24.53 -4.17
N VAL A 685 -32.95 -24.86 -5.35
CA VAL A 685 -33.29 -23.86 -6.39
C VAL A 685 -34.43 -22.99 -5.91
N LEU A 686 -35.45 -23.58 -5.26
CA LEU A 686 -36.54 -22.82 -4.64
C LEU A 686 -36.02 -21.83 -3.59
N TYR A 687 -35.13 -22.27 -2.70
CA TYR A 687 -34.51 -21.40 -1.70
C TYR A 687 -33.75 -20.24 -2.37
N ALA A 688 -32.95 -20.53 -3.40
CA ALA A 688 -32.21 -19.52 -4.14
C ALA A 688 -33.12 -18.53 -4.88
N LEU A 689 -34.27 -18.97 -5.41
CA LEU A 689 -35.28 -18.10 -6.04
C LEU A 689 -35.86 -17.09 -5.04
N TYR A 690 -36.25 -17.55 -3.85
CA TYR A 690 -36.73 -16.66 -2.79
C TYR A 690 -35.64 -15.68 -2.36
N LYS A 691 -34.40 -16.14 -2.16
CA LYS A 691 -33.26 -15.26 -1.86
C LYS A 691 -33.02 -14.22 -2.94
N PHE A 692 -33.13 -14.63 -4.21
CA PHE A 692 -32.98 -13.74 -5.36
C PHE A 692 -34.09 -12.67 -5.40
N ALA A 693 -35.35 -13.07 -5.21
CA ALA A 693 -36.49 -12.15 -5.18
C ALA A 693 -36.41 -11.16 -4.02
N GLU A 694 -36.09 -11.64 -2.81
CA GLU A 694 -35.88 -10.80 -1.62
C GLU A 694 -34.76 -9.77 -1.84
N LYS A 695 -33.66 -10.18 -2.48
CA LYS A 695 -32.53 -9.28 -2.74
C LYS A 695 -32.82 -8.27 -3.83
N CYS A 696 -33.56 -8.65 -4.85
CA CYS A 696 -33.97 -7.74 -5.92
C CYS A 696 -35.21 -6.90 -5.56
N ASN A 697 -35.84 -7.13 -4.40
CA ASN A 697 -37.12 -6.54 -4.01
C ASN A 697 -38.18 -6.65 -5.12
N LEU A 698 -38.32 -7.86 -5.69
CA LEU A 698 -39.27 -8.11 -6.78
C LEU A 698 -40.69 -8.25 -6.24
N ASP A 699 -41.65 -7.70 -6.97
CA ASP A 699 -43.03 -8.16 -6.91
C ASP A 699 -43.03 -9.64 -7.27
N LYS A 700 -43.66 -10.49 -6.46
CA LYS A 700 -43.45 -11.95 -6.41
C LYS A 700 -43.86 -12.71 -7.69
N GLU A 701 -44.00 -12.04 -8.84
CA GLU A 701 -44.17 -12.60 -10.17
C GLU A 701 -43.16 -11.99 -11.16
N PHE A 702 -42.43 -12.83 -11.91
CA PHE A 702 -41.48 -12.37 -12.92
C PHE A 702 -41.30 -13.38 -14.06
N ARG A 703 -40.79 -12.90 -15.21
CA ARG A 703 -40.51 -13.75 -16.39
C ARG A 703 -39.31 -14.66 -16.15
N VAL A 704 -39.37 -15.90 -16.64
CA VAL A 704 -38.25 -16.87 -16.56
C VAL A 704 -36.99 -16.31 -17.22
N SER A 705 -37.12 -15.62 -18.36
CA SER A 705 -36.01 -14.98 -19.07
C SER A 705 -35.21 -14.00 -18.21
N TYR A 706 -35.83 -13.41 -17.18
CA TYR A 706 -35.14 -12.54 -16.25
C TYR A 706 -34.02 -13.27 -15.51
N LEU A 707 -34.16 -14.57 -15.24
CA LEU A 707 -33.12 -15.35 -14.57
C LEU A 707 -31.83 -15.49 -15.41
N TYR A 708 -31.97 -15.48 -16.73
CA TYR A 708 -30.88 -15.63 -17.70
C TYR A 708 -30.23 -14.30 -18.09
N ASP A 709 -30.89 -13.17 -17.83
CA ASP A 709 -30.37 -11.86 -18.19
C ASP A 709 -29.11 -11.50 -17.37
N GLU A 710 -27.97 -11.44 -18.05
CA GLU A 710 -26.69 -11.07 -17.46
C GLU A 710 -26.36 -9.57 -17.52
N TYR A 711 -27.17 -8.79 -18.24
CA TYR A 711 -26.92 -7.38 -18.52
C TYR A 711 -27.75 -6.44 -17.63
N VAL A 712 -28.80 -6.94 -16.99
CA VAL A 712 -29.58 -6.15 -16.04
C VAL A 712 -28.80 -5.93 -14.74
N GLU A 713 -28.72 -4.67 -14.33
CA GLU A 713 -28.20 -4.28 -13.02
C GLU A 713 -29.23 -4.63 -11.94
N ARG A 714 -28.83 -5.49 -10.99
CA ARG A 714 -29.69 -5.98 -9.92
C ARG A 714 -28.88 -6.42 -8.71
N ASP A 715 -29.49 -6.33 -7.53
CA ASP A 715 -28.85 -6.67 -6.26
C ASP A 715 -28.72 -8.19 -6.04
N GLY A 716 -29.74 -8.94 -6.47
CA GLY A 716 -29.81 -10.40 -6.46
C GLY A 716 -28.87 -11.08 -7.48
N VAL A 717 -28.42 -12.30 -7.18
CA VAL A 717 -27.76 -13.18 -8.15
C VAL A 717 -28.72 -14.31 -8.50
N SER A 718 -29.02 -14.51 -9.79
CA SER A 718 -30.02 -15.50 -10.20
C SER A 718 -29.55 -16.93 -9.92
N PRO A 719 -30.46 -17.87 -9.60
CA PRO A 719 -30.11 -19.29 -9.41
C PRO A 719 -29.44 -19.90 -10.65
N VAL A 720 -29.86 -19.49 -11.85
CA VAL A 720 -29.22 -19.86 -13.13
C VAL A 720 -27.72 -19.59 -13.08
N ARG A 721 -27.31 -18.40 -12.64
CA ARG A 721 -25.89 -18.02 -12.58
C ARG A 721 -25.16 -18.63 -11.38
N ILE A 722 -25.82 -18.72 -10.23
CA ILE A 722 -25.24 -19.34 -9.03
C ILE A 722 -24.85 -20.78 -9.32
N PHE A 723 -25.75 -21.56 -9.93
CA PHE A 723 -25.58 -22.99 -10.13
C PHE A 723 -25.14 -23.40 -11.54
N GLY A 724 -25.16 -22.48 -12.51
CA GLY A 724 -24.83 -22.80 -13.91
C GLY A 724 -25.95 -23.54 -14.65
N LEU A 725 -27.21 -23.27 -14.31
CA LEU A 725 -28.41 -23.89 -14.91
C LEU A 725 -28.85 -23.16 -16.18
N TYR A 726 -27.95 -23.09 -17.17
CA TYR A 726 -28.18 -22.38 -18.43
C TYR A 726 -29.01 -23.17 -19.45
N ASP A 727 -29.28 -24.45 -19.19
CA ASP A 727 -30.20 -25.26 -19.99
C ASP A 727 -31.66 -24.90 -19.65
N GLU A 728 -32.38 -24.35 -20.63
CA GLU A 728 -33.76 -23.88 -20.44
C GLU A 728 -34.74 -25.02 -20.15
N GLU A 729 -34.57 -26.19 -20.77
CA GLU A 729 -35.48 -27.33 -20.54
C GLU A 729 -35.24 -27.97 -19.17
N GLU A 730 -33.98 -28.00 -18.70
CA GLU A 730 -33.67 -28.40 -17.33
C GLU A 730 -34.32 -27.45 -16.31
N MET A 731 -34.16 -26.14 -16.49
CA MET A 731 -34.72 -25.15 -15.56
C MET A 731 -36.25 -25.21 -15.56
N LYS A 732 -36.87 -25.37 -16.73
CA LYS A 732 -38.32 -25.59 -16.87
C LYS A 732 -38.77 -26.84 -16.14
N SER A 733 -38.07 -27.96 -16.29
CA SER A 733 -38.37 -29.21 -15.57
C SER A 733 -38.28 -29.01 -14.06
N ILE A 734 -37.26 -28.32 -13.56
CA ILE A 734 -37.10 -28.00 -12.13
C ILE A 734 -38.27 -27.14 -11.63
N LEU A 735 -38.62 -26.08 -12.35
CA LEU A 735 -39.68 -25.14 -11.96
C LEU A 735 -41.06 -25.79 -11.95
N LEU A 736 -41.38 -26.62 -12.94
CA LEU A 736 -42.64 -27.36 -13.00
C LEU A 736 -42.72 -28.41 -11.89
N GLY A 737 -41.62 -29.14 -11.64
CA GLY A 737 -41.54 -30.10 -10.54
C GLY A 737 -41.75 -29.44 -9.17
N LEU A 738 -41.11 -28.29 -8.94
CA LEU A 738 -41.30 -27.51 -7.72
C LEU A 738 -42.73 -26.99 -7.58
N SER A 739 -43.37 -26.56 -8.67
CA SER A 739 -44.75 -26.07 -8.64
C SER A 739 -45.74 -27.18 -8.31
N SER A 740 -45.49 -28.40 -8.80
CA SER A 740 -46.30 -29.56 -8.49
C SER A 740 -46.11 -30.05 -7.06
N ALA A 741 -44.87 -30.05 -6.55
CA ALA A 741 -44.56 -30.57 -5.22
C ALA A 741 -44.84 -29.57 -4.08
N TYR A 742 -44.66 -28.28 -4.35
CA TYR A 742 -44.77 -27.20 -3.36
C TYR A 742 -45.64 -26.03 -3.86
N PRO A 743 -46.92 -26.27 -4.20
CA PRO A 743 -47.82 -25.23 -4.76
C PRO A 743 -48.05 -24.03 -3.82
N GLU A 744 -47.88 -24.24 -2.50
CA GLU A 744 -47.91 -23.21 -1.45
C GLU A 744 -46.70 -22.25 -1.48
N PHE A 745 -45.66 -22.57 -2.27
CA PHE A 745 -44.44 -21.77 -2.38
C PHE A 745 -44.22 -21.21 -3.79
N ILE A 746 -44.59 -21.94 -4.85
CA ILE A 746 -44.26 -21.53 -6.21
C ILE A 746 -45.29 -22.02 -7.21
N ASN A 747 -45.52 -21.21 -8.25
CA ASN A 747 -46.22 -21.61 -9.45
C ASN A 747 -45.44 -21.12 -10.68
N ALA A 748 -45.07 -22.04 -11.56
CA ALA A 748 -44.40 -21.75 -12.82
C ALA A 748 -45.33 -22.11 -13.99
N THR A 749 -45.51 -21.17 -14.92
CA THR A 749 -46.39 -21.35 -16.08
C THR A 749 -45.55 -21.27 -17.35
N PHE A 750 -45.70 -22.27 -18.22
CA PHE A 750 -45.08 -22.32 -19.54
C PHE A 750 -46.17 -22.57 -20.59
N THR A 751 -46.69 -21.51 -21.19
CA THR A 751 -47.57 -21.56 -22.37
C THR A 751 -46.84 -20.99 -23.58
N ASN A 752 -47.40 -21.16 -24.79
CA ASN A 752 -46.75 -20.73 -26.04
C ASN A 752 -46.31 -19.26 -26.06
N ASP A 753 -46.96 -18.38 -25.28
CA ASP A 753 -46.66 -16.94 -25.24
C ASP A 753 -46.21 -16.43 -23.86
N LEU A 754 -46.21 -17.28 -22.81
CA LEU A 754 -45.94 -16.85 -21.42
C LEU A 754 -45.08 -17.86 -20.65
N GLN A 755 -43.94 -17.39 -20.17
CA GLN A 755 -43.06 -18.12 -19.25
C GLN A 755 -42.84 -17.30 -17.98
N THR A 756 -43.58 -17.61 -16.93
CA THR A 756 -43.59 -16.83 -15.67
C THR A 756 -43.39 -17.72 -14.45
N ILE A 757 -42.83 -17.10 -13.41
CA ILE A 757 -42.67 -17.67 -12.07
C ILE A 757 -43.41 -16.75 -11.11
N THR A 758 -44.33 -17.30 -10.33
CA THR A 758 -45.01 -16.63 -9.22
C THR A 758 -44.61 -17.30 -7.91
N LEU A 759 -43.87 -16.58 -7.07
CA LEU A 759 -43.56 -16.96 -5.70
C LEU A 759 -44.74 -16.57 -4.78
N ARG A 760 -45.10 -17.44 -3.84
CA ARG A 760 -46.19 -17.19 -2.89
C ARG A 760 -45.74 -16.30 -1.73
N ASP A 761 -46.68 -15.97 -0.84
CA ASP A 761 -46.41 -15.10 0.31
C ASP A 761 -45.62 -15.81 1.42
N LYS A 762 -44.37 -16.14 1.10
CA LYS A 762 -43.38 -16.80 1.95
C LYS A 762 -42.04 -16.07 1.83
N THR A 763 -41.07 -16.54 2.60
CA THR A 763 -39.69 -16.07 2.63
C THR A 763 -38.73 -17.23 2.35
N SER A 764 -37.47 -16.91 2.08
CA SER A 764 -36.40 -17.90 2.01
C SER A 764 -36.25 -18.68 3.32
N TYR A 765 -36.59 -18.08 4.46
CA TYR A 765 -36.60 -18.76 5.75
C TYR A 765 -37.73 -19.79 5.86
N ASP A 766 -38.92 -19.52 5.29
CA ASP A 766 -40.00 -20.50 5.23
C ASP A 766 -39.61 -21.71 4.39
N VAL A 767 -38.91 -21.49 3.27
CA VAL A 767 -38.40 -22.57 2.41
C VAL A 767 -37.42 -23.48 3.19
N LEU A 768 -36.61 -22.92 4.10
CA LEU A 768 -35.73 -23.75 4.94
C LEU A 768 -36.51 -24.76 5.78
N SER A 769 -37.75 -24.45 6.16
CA SER A 769 -38.57 -25.38 6.96
C SER A 769 -38.95 -26.63 6.18
N LEU A 770 -39.02 -26.59 4.84
CA LEU A 770 -39.25 -27.78 4.00
C LEU A 770 -38.14 -28.82 4.13
N PHE A 771 -36.94 -28.41 4.55
CA PHE A 771 -35.82 -29.33 4.78
C PHE A 771 -35.88 -30.01 6.16
N LYS A 772 -36.76 -29.55 7.06
CA LYS A 772 -37.03 -30.19 8.35
C LYS A 772 -37.99 -31.36 8.23
N GLU A 773 -38.85 -31.38 7.21
CA GLU A 773 -39.95 -32.35 7.04
C GLU A 773 -39.48 -33.78 6.73
N GLY A 774 -38.16 -34.03 6.69
CA GLY A 774 -37.57 -35.37 6.65
C GLY A 774 -36.99 -35.85 7.99
N LEU A 775 -37.14 -35.08 9.08
CA LEU A 775 -36.68 -35.43 10.44
C LEU A 775 -37.52 -36.54 11.09
#